data_AF-L9WY10-F1
#
_entry.id   AF-L9WY10-F1
#
_cell.length_a   1.000
_cell.length_b   1.000
_cell.length_c   1.000
_cell.angle_alpha   90.00
_cell.angle_beta   90.00
_cell.angle_gamma   90.00
#
_symmetry.space_group_name_H-M   'P 1'
#
loop_
_entity.id
_entity.type
_entity.pdbx_description
1 polymer ?
#
loop_
_entity_poly.entity_id
_entity_poly.type
_entity_poly.pdbx_seq_one_letter_code
_entity_poly.pdbx_strand_id
1 'polypeptide(L)'
;MTSFQSTLGEESGIAEELAESQQAISIAEFFEKNKHMLGFDSGARGLVTAVKEAVDNALDAAEEAGILPDIYVEIQESGDYYKLIVEDNGPGLTKESLPKVFGKLLYGSRFHAREQSRGQQGIGISAAVLYSQLTSGKPAKITSRTQGSSEAEYFELIVDTDENEPEISVEETTSWDRPHGTRIELEMEGNMRARQQLHDYVKHTAVVNPHARLELKEPNAHFKFERGTDQLPEETEEIRPHPHGVELGTVIKMLSATDSQTISGFLQEEFTRVGKKTADSVIDAFRDRHYGREMRWSSPDDTEDVDIGAAVSDATANKGAEATAAFADAIADAVADRERVAHYQLLDLVAEVADAVEDEHGTAFGETVQENAADAVWNALIDAPEETADPDEDAVAESRLVTDCYEIADGATSTRKDDAVIHGFASRLAAKFEDEDDDRHRLTRAQLREHVDRAAALTEEYDEVSFGDTARENVTEAVWDLMVTVPDDPPLVRELAGDRDATSELVDGMRATDIMAPPTRCLSPITDDLIRAGLEKEFDAEFYAAATRDAEVHSGDPFVVEAGIAYGGEIPAEGSADVLRFANRVPLVYQRGACATTDVVKSIGWRNYGLDQPGGSGLPNGPAVIMVHVASTNVPFTSESKDAVANVPAIEDEIELAIREAARELKSFLSKRRSMEKRRKKQNVLGQILPEMAEKVAEVTDREEPDIDDAIARIMNNVLVERHCEANGDGQAVSVVVENHSSTNESLEVTDIVSAEPRDLSDGATAVEMDGEWFVKWEPEVSSEDEAVLEYEVDDDAAFDLDVKGVESAKLTVTDQ
;
A
#
# COMPACT_ATOMS: atom_id res chain seq x y z
N MET A 1 7.59 -41.79 26.32
CA MET A 1 6.49 -42.59 26.88
C MET A 1 6.79 -42.95 28.33
N THR A 2 6.18 -42.21 29.26
CA THR A 2 5.89 -42.62 30.62
C THR A 2 4.56 -41.98 30.97
N SER A 3 3.47 -42.66 30.65
CA SER A 3 2.13 -42.24 31.05
C SER A 3 2.00 -42.44 32.56
N PHE A 4 2.16 -41.38 33.34
CA PHE A 4 1.54 -41.34 34.66
C PHE A 4 0.04 -41.14 34.43
N GLN A 5 -0.68 -42.24 34.19
CA GLN A 5 -2.13 -42.25 34.39
C GLN A 5 -2.34 -42.23 35.90
N SER A 6 -2.52 -41.03 36.46
CA SER A 6 -3.14 -40.89 37.76
C SER A 6 -4.57 -41.41 37.63
N THR A 7 -4.91 -42.41 38.44
CA THR A 7 -6.29 -42.84 38.61
C THR A 7 -7.02 -41.74 39.37
N LEU A 8 -7.88 -40.99 38.69
CA LEU A 8 -8.78 -40.00 39.30
C LEU A 8 -9.61 -40.68 40.39
N GLY A 9 -9.56 -40.16 41.62
CA GLY A 9 -10.31 -40.68 42.75
C GLY A 9 -11.80 -40.36 42.64
N GLU A 10 -12.66 -41.33 42.94
CA GLU A 10 -14.09 -41.10 43.17
C GLU A 10 -14.28 -40.42 44.54
N GLU A 11 -14.44 -39.09 44.54
CA GLU A 11 -15.28 -38.24 45.43
C GLU A 11 -14.69 -36.83 45.59
N SER A 12 -15.55 -35.80 45.45
CA SER A 12 -15.36 -34.35 45.71
C SER A 12 -13.91 -33.85 45.80
N GLY A 13 -13.35 -33.43 44.66
CA GLY A 13 -11.98 -32.91 44.55
C GLY A 13 -11.43 -32.96 43.12
N ILE A 14 -12.12 -33.62 42.19
CA ILE A 14 -11.69 -33.75 40.78
C ILE A 14 -11.37 -32.39 40.13
N ALA A 15 -12.15 -31.34 40.43
CA ALA A 15 -11.87 -30.00 39.89
C ALA A 15 -10.59 -29.37 40.48
N GLU A 16 -10.29 -29.64 41.76
CA GLU A 16 -9.09 -29.16 42.45
C GLU A 16 -7.86 -29.98 42.06
N GLU A 17 -7.97 -31.31 41.93
CA GLU A 17 -6.92 -32.18 41.37
C GLU A 17 -6.62 -31.86 39.89
N LEU A 18 -7.67 -31.58 39.09
CA LEU A 18 -7.50 -31.13 37.70
C LEU A 18 -6.89 -29.73 37.66
N ALA A 19 -7.25 -28.82 38.57
CA ALA A 19 -6.64 -27.50 38.67
C ALA A 19 -5.17 -27.56 39.12
N GLU A 20 -4.81 -28.44 40.06
CA GLU A 20 -3.41 -28.69 40.46
C GLU A 20 -2.57 -29.28 39.30
N SER A 21 -3.22 -29.96 38.35
CA SER A 21 -2.56 -30.45 37.12
C SER A 21 -2.43 -29.40 36.01
N GLN A 22 -3.04 -28.21 36.15
CA GLN A 22 -2.88 -27.13 35.18
C GLN A 22 -1.52 -26.45 35.39
N GLN A 23 -0.66 -26.51 34.37
CA GLN A 23 0.63 -25.86 34.36
C GLN A 23 0.65 -24.76 33.29
N ALA A 24 1.15 -23.58 33.67
CA ALA A 24 1.50 -22.54 32.71
C ALA A 24 2.90 -22.86 32.17
N ILE A 25 3.08 -22.69 30.86
CA ILE A 25 4.37 -22.85 30.19
C ILE A 25 4.91 -21.48 29.83
N SER A 26 6.24 -21.35 29.85
CA SER A 26 6.89 -20.12 29.38
C SER A 26 6.77 -20.01 27.85
N ILE A 27 7.03 -18.82 27.31
CA ILE A 27 7.10 -18.60 25.86
C ILE A 27 8.26 -19.40 25.24
N ALA A 28 9.38 -19.51 25.94
CA ALA A 28 10.52 -20.29 25.47
C ALA A 28 10.18 -21.78 25.41
N GLU A 29 9.50 -22.31 26.42
CA GLU A 29 9.01 -23.70 26.44
C GLU A 29 7.94 -23.95 25.35
N PHE A 30 7.07 -22.96 25.09
CA PHE A 30 6.11 -23.04 23.99
C PHE A 30 6.82 -23.19 22.63
N PHE A 31 7.87 -22.39 22.39
CA PHE A 31 8.62 -22.44 21.13
C PHE A 31 9.53 -23.67 21.02
N GLU A 32 10.09 -24.15 22.13
CA GLU A 32 10.79 -25.43 22.17
C GLU A 32 9.87 -26.57 21.67
N LYS A 33 8.63 -26.62 22.17
CA LYS A 33 7.63 -27.61 21.75
C LYS A 33 7.12 -27.37 20.31
N ASN A 34 7.13 -26.12 19.85
CA ASN A 34 6.54 -25.70 18.57
C ASN A 34 7.56 -25.08 17.59
N LYS A 35 8.78 -25.62 17.53
CA LYS A 35 9.87 -25.10 16.68
C LYS A 35 9.52 -24.88 15.19
N HIS A 36 8.54 -25.61 14.68
CA HIS A 36 8.05 -25.47 13.31
C HIS A 36 7.37 -24.12 13.05
N MET A 37 6.77 -23.48 14.07
CA MET A 37 6.16 -22.14 13.96
C MET A 37 7.21 -21.06 13.71
N LEU A 38 8.44 -21.28 14.17
CA LEU A 38 9.59 -20.39 14.00
C LEU A 38 10.39 -20.68 12.72
N GLY A 39 9.91 -21.57 11.84
CA GLY A 39 10.64 -21.95 10.64
C GLY A 39 11.78 -22.95 10.87
N PHE A 40 11.84 -23.61 12.03
CA PHE A 40 12.82 -24.66 12.36
C PHE A 40 12.21 -26.07 12.27
N ASP A 41 11.52 -26.34 11.16
CA ASP A 41 10.82 -27.62 10.90
C ASP A 41 11.78 -28.78 10.57
N SER A 42 12.94 -28.48 9.98
CA SER A 42 13.89 -29.43 9.42
C SER A 42 15.30 -28.85 9.46
N GLY A 43 16.34 -29.70 9.55
CA GLY A 43 17.72 -29.21 9.59
C GLY A 43 18.17 -28.47 8.32
N ALA A 44 17.49 -28.67 7.18
CA ALA A 44 17.78 -27.92 5.95
C ALA A 44 17.26 -26.48 6.04
N ARG A 45 15.99 -26.31 6.44
CA ARG A 45 15.36 -24.99 6.58
C ARG A 45 15.88 -24.26 7.80
N GLY A 46 16.09 -24.95 8.92
CA GLY A 46 16.61 -24.35 10.16
C GLY A 46 17.94 -23.62 9.97
N LEU A 47 18.84 -24.17 9.14
CA LEU A 47 20.10 -23.49 8.81
C LEU A 47 19.86 -22.19 8.00
N VAL A 48 18.96 -22.22 7.02
CA VAL A 48 18.58 -21.02 6.23
C VAL A 48 17.92 -19.98 7.11
N THR A 49 17.00 -20.39 7.98
CA THR A 49 16.33 -19.51 8.94
C THR A 49 17.34 -18.87 9.89
N ALA A 50 18.29 -19.64 10.45
CA ALA A 50 19.32 -19.08 11.33
C ALA A 50 20.21 -18.05 10.62
N VAL A 51 20.59 -18.30 9.35
CA VAL A 51 21.32 -17.32 8.53
C VAL A 51 20.48 -16.07 8.31
N LYS A 52 19.20 -16.24 7.94
CA LYS A 52 18.26 -15.14 7.71
C LYS A 52 18.14 -14.23 8.93
N GLU A 53 17.82 -14.79 10.08
CA GLU A 53 17.64 -14.02 11.31
C GLU A 53 18.94 -13.32 11.76
N ALA A 54 20.11 -13.94 11.55
CA ALA A 54 21.38 -13.31 11.90
C ALA A 54 21.77 -12.18 10.94
N VAL A 55 21.58 -12.36 9.63
CA VAL A 55 21.90 -11.34 8.61
C VAL A 55 20.94 -10.16 8.70
N ASP A 56 19.64 -10.40 8.88
CA ASP A 56 18.64 -9.33 8.98
C ASP A 56 18.91 -8.44 10.20
N ASN A 57 19.24 -9.03 11.37
CA ASN A 57 19.62 -8.26 12.56
C ASN A 57 20.94 -7.49 12.38
N ALA A 58 21.91 -8.05 11.67
CA ALA A 58 23.17 -7.38 11.36
C ALA A 58 22.98 -6.17 10.42
N LEU A 59 22.11 -6.29 9.41
CA LEU A 59 21.74 -5.18 8.53
C LEU A 59 21.06 -4.07 9.31
N ASP A 60 20.06 -4.42 10.11
CA ASP A 60 19.30 -3.50 10.95
C ASP A 60 20.22 -2.71 11.91
N ALA A 61 21.12 -3.41 12.62
CA ALA A 61 22.03 -2.77 13.57
C ALA A 61 23.02 -1.82 12.89
N ALA A 62 23.51 -2.15 11.70
CA ALA A 62 24.42 -1.29 10.95
C ALA A 62 23.71 -0.05 10.39
N GLU A 63 22.52 -0.23 9.80
CA GLU A 63 21.72 0.86 9.22
C GLU A 63 21.29 1.88 10.28
N GLU A 64 20.81 1.44 11.45
CA GLU A 64 20.44 2.33 12.57
C GLU A 64 21.62 3.16 13.09
N ALA A 65 22.84 2.64 12.96
CA ALA A 65 24.04 3.35 13.40
C ALA A 65 24.62 4.27 12.31
N GLY A 66 23.97 4.37 11.14
CA GLY A 66 24.50 5.11 9.98
C GLY A 66 25.76 4.47 9.41
N ILE A 67 25.96 3.15 9.61
CA ILE A 67 27.12 2.40 9.15
C ILE A 67 26.73 1.59 7.92
N LEU A 68 27.49 1.74 6.84
CA LEU A 68 27.30 0.87 5.67
C LEU A 68 27.62 -0.59 6.04
N PRO A 69 26.69 -1.55 5.85
CA PRO A 69 26.87 -2.92 6.33
C PRO A 69 27.98 -3.69 5.59
N ASP A 70 28.74 -4.47 6.36
CA ASP A 70 29.77 -5.42 5.93
C ASP A 70 29.61 -6.71 6.76
N ILE A 71 28.92 -7.68 6.16
CA ILE A 71 28.48 -8.90 6.82
C ILE A 71 29.19 -10.11 6.21
N TYR A 72 29.80 -10.91 7.08
CA TYR A 72 30.45 -12.18 6.74
C TYR A 72 29.66 -13.35 7.34
N VAL A 73 29.28 -14.30 6.49
CA VAL A 73 28.56 -15.52 6.85
C VAL A 73 29.42 -16.71 6.49
N GLU A 74 29.76 -17.55 7.47
CA GLU A 74 30.53 -18.77 7.26
C GLU A 74 29.80 -19.99 7.82
N ILE A 75 29.74 -21.05 7.02
CA ILE A 75 29.16 -22.34 7.38
C ILE A 75 30.25 -23.41 7.29
N GLN A 76 30.51 -24.09 8.40
CA GLN A 76 31.52 -25.16 8.49
C GLN A 76 30.88 -26.48 8.89
N GLU A 77 31.37 -27.59 8.35
CA GLU A 77 31.02 -28.93 8.82
C GLU A 77 31.74 -29.21 10.15
N SER A 78 30.99 -29.61 11.18
CA SER A 78 31.47 -29.89 12.53
C SER A 78 30.96 -31.26 13.00
N GLY A 79 31.51 -32.33 12.39
CA GLY A 79 31.05 -33.70 12.65
C GLY A 79 29.62 -33.91 12.17
N ASP A 80 28.70 -34.24 13.08
CA ASP A 80 27.27 -34.41 12.79
C ASP A 80 26.49 -33.08 12.78
N TYR A 81 27.16 -31.95 13.08
CA TYR A 81 26.58 -30.62 13.17
C TYR A 81 27.16 -29.67 12.11
N TYR A 82 26.48 -28.54 11.92
CA TYR A 82 27.04 -27.40 11.19
C TYR A 82 27.31 -26.27 12.17
N LYS A 83 28.46 -25.62 11.99
CA LYS A 83 28.81 -24.39 12.69
C LYS A 83 28.51 -23.22 11.78
N LEU A 84 27.54 -22.40 12.17
CA LEU A 84 27.20 -21.12 11.55
C LEU A 84 27.94 -20.01 12.28
N ILE A 85 28.63 -19.15 11.54
CA ILE A 85 29.31 -17.96 12.03
C ILE A 85 28.76 -16.78 11.24
N VAL A 86 28.25 -15.77 11.93
CA VAL A 86 27.84 -14.50 11.33
C VAL A 86 28.58 -13.36 12.04
N GLU A 87 29.20 -12.50 11.26
CA GLU A 87 30.01 -11.39 11.73
C GLU A 87 29.62 -10.10 11.00
N ASP A 88 29.38 -9.03 11.75
CA ASP A 88 28.99 -7.72 11.22
C ASP A 88 29.98 -6.60 11.61
N ASN A 89 29.77 -5.41 11.05
CA ASN A 89 30.45 -4.16 11.43
C ASN A 89 29.49 -3.14 12.07
N GLY A 90 28.41 -3.59 12.69
CA GLY A 90 27.46 -2.72 13.37
C GLY A 90 28.07 -2.01 14.59
N PRO A 91 27.24 -1.31 15.40
CA PRO A 91 27.71 -0.56 16.57
C PRO A 91 28.26 -1.45 17.69
N GLY A 92 27.95 -2.75 17.67
CA GLY A 92 28.19 -3.69 18.76
C GLY A 92 27.19 -3.53 19.91
N LEU A 93 27.11 -4.55 20.75
CA LEU A 93 26.25 -4.61 21.93
C LEU A 93 27.03 -4.36 23.23
N THR A 94 26.38 -3.70 24.18
CA THR A 94 26.93 -3.50 25.53
C THR A 94 26.86 -4.78 26.35
N LYS A 95 27.74 -4.88 27.35
CA LYS A 95 27.78 -6.01 28.29
C LYS A 95 26.42 -6.35 28.93
N GLU A 96 25.59 -5.33 29.21
CA GLU A 96 24.30 -5.50 29.86
C GLU A 96 23.16 -5.92 28.90
N SER A 97 23.27 -5.55 27.62
CA SER A 97 22.25 -5.83 26.61
C SER A 97 22.50 -7.14 25.87
N LEU A 98 23.77 -7.51 25.68
CA LEU A 98 24.19 -8.67 24.88
C LEU A 98 23.49 -9.96 25.33
N PRO A 99 23.47 -10.37 26.62
CA PRO A 99 22.80 -11.61 26.99
C PRO A 99 21.29 -11.59 26.72
N LYS A 100 20.64 -10.42 26.86
CA LYS A 100 19.20 -10.27 26.67
C LYS A 100 18.81 -10.38 25.20
N VAL A 101 19.60 -9.81 24.30
CA VAL A 101 19.33 -9.84 22.85
C VAL A 101 19.33 -11.27 22.29
N PHE A 102 20.22 -12.14 22.79
CA PHE A 102 20.38 -13.49 22.26
C PHE A 102 19.71 -14.59 23.10
N GLY A 103 19.48 -14.33 24.40
CA GLY A 103 18.99 -15.35 25.34
C GLY A 103 17.60 -15.07 25.91
N LYS A 104 16.89 -14.03 25.46
CA LYS A 104 15.52 -13.73 25.85
C LYS A 104 14.62 -13.64 24.63
N LEU A 105 13.52 -14.39 24.62
CA LEU A 105 12.49 -14.29 23.58
C LEU A 105 11.54 -13.14 23.91
N LEU A 106 10.99 -12.52 22.87
CA LEU A 106 10.17 -11.31 22.95
C LEU A 106 10.93 -10.11 23.57
N TYR A 107 12.22 -9.98 23.26
CA TYR A 107 13.06 -8.88 23.73
C TYR A 107 13.69 -8.13 22.56
N GLY A 108 13.61 -6.80 22.58
CA GLY A 108 14.05 -5.96 21.48
C GLY A 108 13.59 -4.52 21.66
N SER A 109 14.25 -3.61 20.96
CA SER A 109 13.93 -2.17 21.00
C SER A 109 12.64 -1.81 20.25
N ARG A 110 12.18 -2.66 19.33
CA ARG A 110 11.14 -2.32 18.33
C ARG A 110 9.74 -2.91 18.58
N PHE A 111 9.44 -3.36 19.80
CA PHE A 111 8.12 -3.97 20.12
C PHE A 111 6.94 -3.00 20.11
N HIS A 112 7.23 -1.73 20.40
CA HIS A 112 6.20 -0.70 20.55
C HIS A 112 6.22 0.30 19.40
N ALA A 113 7.35 0.38 18.67
CA ALA A 113 7.50 1.26 17.54
C ALA A 113 6.71 0.76 16.33
N ARG A 114 5.73 1.54 15.89
CA ARG A 114 5.05 1.33 14.60
C ARG A 114 5.85 2.02 13.49
N GLU A 115 6.92 1.36 13.08
CA GLU A 115 7.75 1.74 11.94
C GLU A 115 8.17 0.49 11.15
N GLN A 116 8.57 0.69 9.89
CA GLN A 116 9.05 -0.40 9.05
C GLN A 116 10.36 -0.97 9.61
N SER A 117 10.37 -2.28 9.83
CA SER A 117 11.58 -3.01 10.23
C SER A 117 11.62 -4.41 9.62
N ARG A 118 12.82 -5.00 9.49
CA ARG A 118 13.00 -6.39 9.06
C ARG A 118 12.50 -7.35 10.15
N GLY A 119 12.90 -7.10 11.40
CA GLY A 119 12.48 -7.84 12.59
C GLY A 119 11.39 -7.14 13.41
N GLN A 120 10.17 -7.68 13.45
CA GLN A 120 9.02 -7.07 14.16
C GLN A 120 8.79 -7.58 15.59
N GLN A 121 9.11 -8.84 15.89
CA GLN A 121 8.63 -9.52 17.11
C GLN A 121 9.73 -9.86 18.12
N GLY A 122 11.00 -9.47 17.88
CA GLY A 122 12.15 -9.77 18.77
C GLY A 122 12.28 -11.23 19.19
N ILE A 123 12.02 -12.14 18.25
CA ILE A 123 12.13 -13.61 18.43
C ILE A 123 13.30 -14.18 17.62
N GLY A 124 13.65 -13.55 16.49
CA GLY A 124 14.46 -14.12 15.42
C GLY A 124 15.76 -14.79 15.86
N ILE A 125 16.70 -14.02 16.39
CA ILE A 125 18.02 -14.56 16.72
C ILE A 125 18.00 -15.44 17.97
N SER A 126 17.15 -15.12 18.97
CA SER A 126 16.94 -15.95 20.16
C SER A 126 16.36 -17.31 19.81
N ALA A 127 15.52 -17.40 18.77
CA ALA A 127 15.01 -18.66 18.24
C ALA A 127 16.13 -19.51 17.60
N ALA A 128 17.06 -18.89 16.88
CA ALA A 128 18.22 -19.59 16.33
C ALA A 128 19.15 -20.12 17.44
N VAL A 129 19.35 -19.33 18.51
CA VAL A 129 20.09 -19.75 19.72
C VAL A 129 19.39 -20.94 20.38
N LEU A 130 18.08 -20.85 20.62
CA LEU A 130 17.28 -21.94 21.19
C LEU A 130 17.36 -23.21 20.34
N TYR A 131 17.22 -23.09 19.01
CA TYR A 131 17.35 -24.24 18.11
C TYR A 131 18.73 -24.87 18.16
N SER A 132 19.79 -24.06 18.22
CA SER A 132 21.17 -24.55 18.34
C SER A 132 21.38 -25.33 19.65
N GLN A 133 20.87 -24.81 20.77
CA GLN A 133 20.92 -25.45 22.08
C GLN A 133 20.13 -26.77 22.09
N LEU A 134 18.91 -26.79 21.54
CA LEU A 134 18.07 -27.98 21.54
C LEU A 134 18.64 -29.11 20.68
N THR A 135 19.37 -28.78 19.62
CA THR A 135 19.88 -29.77 18.67
C THR A 135 21.29 -30.23 18.99
N SER A 136 22.21 -29.32 19.33
CA SER A 136 23.61 -29.67 19.61
C SER A 136 23.96 -29.75 21.10
N GLY A 137 23.14 -29.15 21.97
CA GLY A 137 23.43 -28.99 23.39
C GLY A 137 24.57 -28.01 23.71
N LYS A 138 25.11 -27.31 22.71
CA LYS A 138 26.21 -26.36 22.90
C LYS A 138 25.68 -24.93 23.10
N PRO A 139 26.38 -24.11 23.91
CA PRO A 139 26.03 -22.71 24.08
C PRO A 139 26.31 -21.90 22.80
N ALA A 140 25.54 -20.83 22.59
CA ALA A 140 25.85 -19.83 21.58
C ALA A 140 27.05 -19.01 22.02
N LYS A 141 28.00 -18.77 21.11
CA LYS A 141 29.21 -17.99 21.40
C LYS A 141 29.09 -16.63 20.75
N ILE A 142 29.15 -15.58 21.54
CA ILE A 142 28.94 -14.22 21.05
C ILE A 142 30.16 -13.38 21.43
N THR A 143 30.74 -12.70 20.45
CA THR A 143 31.80 -11.70 20.65
C THR A 143 31.28 -10.37 20.15
N SER A 144 31.38 -9.31 20.95
CA SER A 144 30.87 -7.99 20.59
C SER A 144 31.85 -6.91 21.03
N ARG A 145 32.05 -5.90 20.19
CA ARG A 145 32.83 -4.70 20.53
C ARG A 145 32.06 -3.44 20.18
N THR A 146 31.85 -2.58 21.17
CA THR A 146 31.28 -1.25 20.96
C THR A 146 32.31 -0.27 20.45
N GLN A 147 31.86 0.74 19.69
CA GLN A 147 32.73 1.79 19.17
C GLN A 147 33.49 2.50 20.31
N GLY A 148 34.82 2.55 20.20
CA GLY A 148 35.69 3.19 21.19
C GLY A 148 36.13 2.28 22.35
N SER A 149 35.62 1.06 22.46
CA SER A 149 36.14 0.06 23.41
C SER A 149 37.47 -0.52 22.93
N SER A 150 38.41 -0.74 23.86
CA SER A 150 39.69 -1.40 23.55
C SER A 150 39.60 -2.92 23.50
N GLU A 151 38.66 -3.50 24.27
CA GLU A 151 38.45 -4.94 24.36
C GLU A 151 37.04 -5.30 23.85
N ALA A 152 36.89 -6.53 23.36
CA ALA A 152 35.59 -7.10 23.01
C ALA A 152 35.06 -7.92 24.19
N GLU A 153 33.75 -7.91 24.40
CA GLU A 153 33.09 -8.79 25.35
C GLU A 153 32.83 -10.15 24.69
N TYR A 154 33.12 -11.25 25.40
CA TYR A 154 32.88 -12.62 24.98
C TYR A 154 31.93 -13.31 25.96
N PHE A 155 30.85 -13.88 25.42
CA PHE A 155 29.85 -14.63 26.17
C PHE A 155 29.61 -15.99 25.55
N GLU A 156 29.47 -17.01 26.41
CA GLU A 156 28.79 -18.25 26.06
C GLU A 156 27.48 -18.31 26.85
N LEU A 157 26.35 -18.43 26.15
CA LEU A 157 25.04 -18.46 26.79
C LEU A 157 24.10 -19.50 26.20
N ILE A 158 23.14 -19.91 27.03
CA ILE A 158 21.97 -20.72 26.68
C ILE A 158 20.70 -19.98 27.12
N VAL A 159 19.56 -20.39 26.58
CA VAL A 159 18.24 -19.92 26.98
C VAL A 159 17.70 -20.83 28.08
N ASP A 160 17.36 -20.27 29.23
CA ASP A 160 16.51 -20.95 30.20
C ASP A 160 15.07 -20.97 29.67
N THR A 161 14.60 -22.17 29.30
CA THR A 161 13.27 -22.34 28.71
C THR A 161 12.14 -22.24 29.72
N ASP A 162 12.40 -22.40 31.02
CA ASP A 162 11.38 -22.31 32.05
C ASP A 162 11.14 -20.86 32.46
N GLU A 163 12.21 -20.07 32.59
CA GLU A 163 12.14 -18.65 33.00
C GLU A 163 12.12 -17.65 31.84
N ASN A 164 12.49 -18.07 30.61
CA ASN A 164 12.74 -17.17 29.47
C ASN A 164 13.78 -16.08 29.80
N GLU A 165 14.90 -16.50 30.37
CA GLU A 165 16.04 -15.64 30.71
C GLU A 165 17.36 -16.25 30.19
N PRO A 166 18.37 -15.44 29.89
CA PRO A 166 19.69 -15.93 29.48
C PRO A 166 20.44 -16.56 30.66
N GLU A 167 20.93 -17.78 30.48
CA GLU A 167 21.88 -18.42 31.40
C GLU A 167 23.30 -18.32 30.80
N ILE A 168 24.19 -17.61 31.49
CA ILE A 168 25.56 -17.34 31.04
C ILE A 168 26.50 -18.39 31.62
N SER A 169 27.17 -19.15 30.76
CA SER A 169 28.17 -20.14 31.17
C SER A 169 29.59 -19.56 31.21
N VAL A 170 29.90 -18.62 30.33
CA VAL A 170 31.20 -17.94 30.26
C VAL A 170 30.99 -16.44 30.01
N GLU A 171 31.74 -15.62 30.75
CA GLU A 171 31.79 -14.17 30.60
C GLU A 171 33.25 -13.70 30.77
N GLU A 172 33.86 -13.21 29.69
CA GLU A 172 35.22 -12.68 29.71
C GLU A 172 35.45 -11.61 28.64
N THR A 173 36.57 -10.90 28.71
CA THR A 173 36.98 -9.99 27.63
C THR A 173 37.99 -10.67 26.70
N THR A 174 37.97 -10.32 25.43
CA THR A 174 38.85 -10.88 24.40
C THR A 174 39.35 -9.81 23.42
N SER A 175 40.44 -10.11 22.73
CA SER A 175 40.92 -9.29 21.61
C SER A 175 40.20 -9.68 20.33
N TRP A 176 39.76 -8.68 19.57
CA TRP A 176 39.12 -8.89 18.27
C TRP A 176 39.59 -7.85 17.26
N ASP A 177 39.71 -8.25 16.00
CA ASP A 177 40.33 -7.43 14.95
C ASP A 177 39.38 -6.30 14.47
N ARG A 178 38.05 -6.53 14.43
CA ARG A 178 37.08 -5.55 13.91
C ARG A 178 36.77 -4.42 14.88
N PRO A 179 36.97 -3.12 14.54
CA PRO A 179 36.92 -1.98 15.47
C PRO A 179 35.62 -1.90 16.27
N HIS A 180 34.51 -2.31 15.68
CA HIS A 180 33.20 -2.47 16.31
C HIS A 180 32.43 -3.55 15.54
N GLY A 181 31.39 -4.09 16.16
CA GLY A 181 30.48 -5.07 15.54
C GLY A 181 30.13 -6.21 16.49
N THR A 182 29.38 -7.16 15.97
CA THR A 182 29.01 -8.40 16.67
C THR A 182 29.36 -9.62 15.83
N ARG A 183 29.74 -10.70 16.51
CA ARG A 183 30.04 -12.00 15.93
C ARG A 183 29.33 -13.08 16.73
N ILE A 184 28.48 -13.85 16.08
CA ILE A 184 27.76 -14.97 16.67
C ILE A 184 28.22 -16.29 16.04
N GLU A 185 28.49 -17.29 16.88
CA GLU A 185 28.71 -18.67 16.47
C GLU A 185 27.63 -19.58 17.06
N LEU A 186 26.97 -20.35 16.20
CA LEU A 186 25.95 -21.33 16.56
C LEU A 186 26.35 -22.70 16.00
N GLU A 187 26.35 -23.72 16.85
CA GLU A 187 26.47 -25.11 16.42
C GLU A 187 25.09 -25.76 16.49
N MET A 188 24.59 -26.28 15.37
CA MET A 188 23.23 -26.83 15.29
C MET A 188 23.16 -28.04 14.36
N GLU A 189 22.15 -28.89 14.57
CA GLU A 189 21.83 -29.94 13.61
C GLU A 189 21.32 -29.29 12.32
N GLY A 190 21.93 -29.65 11.19
CA GLY A 190 21.61 -29.04 9.91
C GLY A 190 22.03 -29.91 8.74
N ASN A 191 21.59 -29.55 7.54
CA ASN A 191 22.13 -30.14 6.31
C ASN A 191 21.99 -29.19 5.12
N MET A 192 22.86 -29.34 4.13
CA MET A 192 22.90 -28.47 2.94
C MET A 192 21.92 -28.89 1.82
N ARG A 193 20.81 -29.60 2.13
CA ARG A 193 19.80 -29.92 1.09
C ARG A 193 19.11 -28.68 0.53
N ALA A 194 18.99 -27.62 1.35
CA ALA A 194 18.43 -26.33 0.96
C ALA A 194 19.49 -25.33 0.46
N ARG A 195 20.61 -25.83 -0.09
CA ARG A 195 21.74 -24.98 -0.54
C ARG A 195 21.31 -23.91 -1.55
N GLN A 196 20.44 -24.25 -2.50
CA GLN A 196 19.95 -23.25 -3.46
C GLN A 196 19.16 -22.14 -2.77
N GLN A 197 18.30 -22.48 -1.80
CA GLN A 197 17.52 -21.48 -1.06
C GLN A 197 18.41 -20.58 -0.19
N LEU A 198 19.51 -21.11 0.36
CA LEU A 198 20.52 -20.31 1.05
C LEU A 198 21.19 -19.31 0.09
N HIS A 199 21.61 -19.78 -1.09
CA HIS A 199 22.26 -18.94 -2.10
C HIS A 199 21.29 -17.88 -2.62
N ASP A 200 20.05 -18.27 -2.91
CA ASP A 200 18.96 -17.36 -3.31
C ASP A 200 18.73 -16.30 -2.22
N TYR A 201 18.65 -16.69 -0.94
CA TYR A 201 18.48 -15.72 0.15
C TYR A 201 19.59 -14.68 0.15
N VAL A 202 20.87 -15.09 0.20
CA VAL A 202 21.99 -14.14 0.26
C VAL A 202 22.08 -13.28 -1.00
N LYS A 203 21.89 -13.87 -2.19
CA LYS A 203 21.86 -13.12 -3.45
C LYS A 203 20.72 -12.10 -3.45
N HIS A 204 19.52 -12.49 -3.06
CA HIS A 204 18.37 -11.59 -3.03
C HIS A 204 18.55 -10.49 -1.98
N THR A 205 19.17 -10.79 -0.83
CA THR A 205 19.55 -9.79 0.18
C THR A 205 20.54 -8.77 -0.40
N ALA A 206 21.47 -9.20 -1.27
CA ALA A 206 22.40 -8.29 -1.94
C ALA A 206 21.72 -7.38 -2.98
N VAL A 207 20.67 -7.87 -3.66
CA VAL A 207 19.84 -7.08 -4.60
C VAL A 207 19.08 -6.00 -3.86
N VAL A 208 18.38 -6.38 -2.78
CA VAL A 208 17.47 -5.46 -2.06
C VAL A 208 18.21 -4.46 -1.15
N ASN A 209 19.48 -4.75 -0.83
CA ASN A 209 20.36 -3.88 -0.06
C ASN A 209 21.65 -3.57 -0.86
N PRO A 210 21.57 -2.72 -1.90
CA PRO A 210 22.72 -2.43 -2.76
C PRO A 210 23.89 -1.78 -2.01
N HIS A 211 23.63 -1.14 -0.86
CA HIS A 211 24.62 -0.52 0.03
C HIS A 211 25.37 -1.50 0.94
N ALA A 212 24.93 -2.76 1.02
CA ALA A 212 25.56 -3.77 1.86
C ALA A 212 26.62 -4.57 1.10
N ARG A 213 27.74 -4.90 1.78
CA ARG A 213 28.67 -5.95 1.34
C ARG A 213 28.33 -7.25 2.07
N LEU A 214 28.11 -8.32 1.33
CA LEU A 214 27.82 -9.65 1.88
C LEU A 214 28.85 -10.67 1.38
N GLU A 215 29.39 -11.47 2.28
CA GLU A 215 30.31 -12.57 1.95
C GLU A 215 29.75 -13.87 2.53
N LEU A 216 29.45 -14.84 1.66
CA LEU A 216 28.98 -16.18 2.06
C LEU A 216 30.06 -17.20 1.75
N LYS A 217 30.60 -17.83 2.78
CA LYS A 217 31.54 -18.94 2.68
C LYS A 217 30.89 -20.22 3.20
N GLU A 218 30.51 -21.10 2.28
CA GLU A 218 30.05 -22.45 2.61
C GLU A 218 31.15 -23.49 2.34
N PRO A 219 30.99 -24.76 2.75
CA PRO A 219 32.08 -25.74 2.64
C PRO A 219 32.62 -25.97 1.23
N ASN A 220 31.80 -25.73 0.19
CA ASN A 220 32.16 -26.01 -1.21
C ASN A 220 32.18 -24.77 -2.13
N ALA A 221 31.76 -23.61 -1.63
CA ALA A 221 31.60 -22.42 -2.45
C ALA A 221 31.82 -21.15 -1.63
N HIS A 222 32.22 -20.10 -2.33
CA HIS A 222 32.47 -18.79 -1.74
C HIS A 222 31.91 -17.72 -2.66
N PHE A 223 30.97 -16.95 -2.14
CA PHE A 223 30.29 -15.88 -2.85
C PHE A 223 30.60 -14.55 -2.17
N LYS A 224 30.87 -13.53 -2.99
CA LYS A 224 31.11 -12.16 -2.55
C LYS A 224 30.19 -11.25 -3.33
N PHE A 225 29.47 -10.42 -2.61
CA PHE A 225 28.55 -9.43 -3.14
C PHE A 225 29.04 -8.06 -2.68
N GLU A 226 29.70 -7.33 -3.58
CA GLU A 226 30.26 -6.00 -3.31
C GLU A 226 29.18 -4.92 -3.31
N ARG A 227 29.47 -3.74 -2.76
CA ARG A 227 28.47 -2.64 -2.74
C ARG A 227 28.22 -2.08 -4.14
N GLY A 228 26.97 -1.80 -4.45
CA GLY A 228 26.55 -1.07 -5.65
C GLY A 228 26.37 0.43 -5.40
N THR A 229 26.19 0.84 -4.15
CA THR A 229 26.03 2.24 -3.75
C THR A 229 26.59 2.48 -2.35
N ASP A 230 26.89 3.74 -2.02
CA ASP A 230 27.22 4.19 -0.66
C ASP A 230 26.05 4.95 -0.01
N GLN A 231 24.89 5.00 -0.66
CA GLN A 231 23.68 5.61 -0.12
C GLN A 231 22.99 4.67 0.86
N LEU A 232 22.92 5.09 2.12
CA LEU A 232 22.09 4.41 3.11
C LEU A 232 20.60 4.71 2.87
N PRO A 233 19.71 3.79 3.25
CA PRO A 233 18.29 4.06 3.21
C PRO A 233 17.87 5.16 4.20
N GLU A 234 16.72 5.78 3.94
CA GLU A 234 16.16 6.80 4.84
C GLU A 234 15.78 6.20 6.20
N GLU A 235 16.05 6.95 7.28
CA GLU A 235 15.63 6.58 8.63
C GLU A 235 14.10 6.67 8.75
N THR A 236 13.51 5.71 9.45
CA THR A 236 12.07 5.71 9.74
C THR A 236 11.75 6.49 11.00
N GLU A 237 10.55 7.08 11.05
CA GLU A 237 9.99 7.71 12.25
C GLU A 237 8.83 6.85 12.79
N GLU A 238 8.83 6.59 14.09
CA GLU A 238 7.70 5.94 14.76
C GLU A 238 6.42 6.78 14.63
N ILE A 239 5.31 6.12 14.27
CA ILE A 239 4.00 6.76 14.19
C ILE A 239 3.02 6.21 15.21
N ARG A 240 2.05 7.04 15.60
CA ARG A 240 0.88 6.60 16.37
C ARG A 240 -0.04 5.70 15.52
N PRO A 241 -0.83 4.81 16.14
CA PRO A 241 -1.83 4.01 15.44
C PRO A 241 -2.81 4.86 14.61
N HIS A 242 -3.25 4.32 13.48
CA HIS A 242 -4.35 4.90 12.71
C HIS A 242 -5.70 4.31 13.17
N PRO A 243 -6.79 5.08 13.25
CA PRO A 243 -8.08 4.59 13.76
C PRO A 243 -8.68 3.41 12.98
N HIS A 244 -8.46 3.34 11.66
CA HIS A 244 -8.92 2.17 10.86
C HIS A 244 -8.14 0.88 11.13
N GLY A 245 -6.99 0.98 11.81
CA GLY A 245 -6.07 -0.14 12.06
C GLY A 245 -6.01 -0.62 13.49
N VAL A 246 -6.95 -0.20 14.32
CA VAL A 246 -7.04 -0.66 15.70
C VAL A 246 -8.22 -1.60 15.88
N GLU A 247 -8.01 -2.56 16.77
CA GLU A 247 -9.03 -3.47 17.23
C GLU A 247 -9.54 -3.05 18.61
N LEU A 248 -10.74 -3.51 18.97
CA LEU A 248 -11.36 -3.27 20.26
C LEU A 248 -10.41 -3.52 21.44
N GLY A 249 -9.69 -4.64 21.43
CA GLY A 249 -8.75 -4.98 22.50
C GLY A 249 -7.60 -3.98 22.65
N THR A 250 -7.13 -3.40 21.55
CA THR A 250 -6.08 -2.37 21.53
C THR A 250 -6.64 -1.05 22.05
N VAL A 251 -7.83 -0.64 21.61
CA VAL A 251 -8.47 0.60 22.08
C VAL A 251 -8.78 0.53 23.58
N ILE A 252 -9.26 -0.60 24.10
CA ILE A 252 -9.49 -0.77 25.56
C ILE A 252 -8.19 -0.57 26.35
N LYS A 253 -7.07 -1.14 25.87
CA LYS A 253 -5.75 -0.95 26.50
C LYS A 253 -5.32 0.51 26.45
N MET A 254 -5.51 1.18 25.33
CA MET A 254 -5.17 2.60 25.16
C MET A 254 -6.03 3.50 26.06
N LEU A 255 -7.35 3.27 26.13
CA LEU A 255 -8.26 3.98 27.03
C LEU A 255 -7.89 3.80 28.51
N SER A 256 -7.32 2.65 28.87
CA SER A 256 -6.86 2.38 30.23
C SER A 256 -5.51 3.03 30.57
N ALA A 257 -4.72 3.39 29.55
CA ALA A 257 -3.35 3.90 29.70
C ALA A 257 -3.22 5.40 29.43
N THR A 258 -4.18 6.00 28.72
CA THR A 258 -4.15 7.42 28.33
C THR A 258 -4.38 8.36 29.52
N ASP A 259 -3.79 9.56 29.44
CA ASP A 259 -4.02 10.64 30.40
C ASP A 259 -5.25 11.51 30.05
N SER A 260 -5.81 11.33 28.85
CA SER A 260 -6.95 12.09 28.35
C SER A 260 -8.26 11.73 29.07
N GLN A 261 -9.04 12.74 29.46
CA GLN A 261 -10.34 12.53 30.14
C GLN A 261 -11.54 12.43 29.19
N THR A 262 -11.43 13.05 28.01
CA THR A 262 -12.50 13.13 27.01
C THR A 262 -12.16 12.27 25.79
N ILE A 263 -13.18 11.74 25.11
CA ILE A 263 -12.99 10.97 23.87
C ILE A 263 -12.30 11.84 22.80
N SER A 264 -12.67 13.12 22.69
CA SER A 264 -12.06 14.03 21.72
C SER A 264 -10.55 14.23 21.97
N GLY A 265 -10.14 14.36 23.23
CA GLY A 265 -8.72 14.43 23.60
C GLY A 265 -7.97 13.14 23.28
N PHE A 266 -8.53 12.01 23.71
CA PHE A 266 -7.99 10.67 23.45
C PHE A 266 -7.77 10.42 21.94
N LEU A 267 -8.76 10.74 21.12
CA LEU A 267 -8.70 10.59 19.67
C LEU A 267 -7.55 11.42 19.04
N GLN A 268 -7.31 12.64 19.52
CA GLN A 268 -6.28 13.53 18.98
C GLN A 268 -4.86 13.21 19.48
N GLU A 269 -4.75 12.74 20.73
CA GLU A 269 -3.47 12.46 21.38
C GLU A 269 -2.92 11.07 21.07
N GLU A 270 -3.79 10.07 20.93
CA GLU A 270 -3.35 8.68 20.78
C GLU A 270 -3.32 8.18 19.33
N PHE A 271 -3.97 8.88 18.40
CA PHE A 271 -4.05 8.46 16.99
C PHE A 271 -3.37 9.44 16.04
N THR A 272 -2.87 8.91 14.93
CA THR A 272 -2.33 9.73 13.83
C THR A 272 -3.47 10.28 12.96
N ARG A 273 -3.24 11.45 12.35
CA ARG A 273 -4.16 12.11 11.40
C ARG A 273 -5.55 12.49 11.96
N VAL A 274 -5.73 12.46 13.28
CA VAL A 274 -6.97 12.90 13.92
C VAL A 274 -6.80 14.30 14.49
N GLY A 275 -7.39 15.29 13.82
CA GLY A 275 -7.57 16.64 14.36
C GLY A 275 -8.97 16.82 14.95
N LYS A 276 -9.25 17.99 15.53
CA LYS A 276 -10.56 18.30 16.15
C LYS A 276 -11.76 17.94 15.26
N LYS A 277 -11.78 18.40 14.01
CA LYS A 277 -12.90 18.12 13.08
C LYS A 277 -13.13 16.62 12.86
N THR A 278 -12.04 15.86 12.70
CA THR A 278 -12.10 14.41 12.52
C THR A 278 -12.55 13.71 13.79
N ALA A 279 -12.07 14.15 14.95
CA ALA A 279 -12.52 13.64 16.24
C ALA A 279 -14.01 13.89 16.44
N ASP A 280 -14.51 15.08 16.10
CA ASP A 280 -15.93 15.42 16.16
C ASP A 280 -16.75 14.50 15.25
N SER A 281 -16.31 14.24 14.01
CA SER A 281 -16.98 13.29 13.11
C SER A 281 -17.00 11.85 13.63
N VAL A 282 -15.91 11.39 14.26
CA VAL A 282 -15.86 10.06 14.91
C VAL A 282 -16.82 10.01 16.09
N ILE A 283 -16.91 11.08 16.89
CA ILE A 283 -17.82 11.19 18.03
C ILE A 283 -19.27 11.21 17.55
N ASP A 284 -19.58 11.90 16.46
CA ASP A 284 -20.91 11.89 15.85
C ASP A 284 -21.29 10.50 15.34
N ALA A 285 -20.37 9.80 14.68
CA ALA A 285 -20.58 8.41 14.26
C ALA A 285 -20.74 7.45 15.45
N PHE A 286 -20.08 7.74 16.59
CA PHE A 286 -20.28 7.03 17.85
C PHE A 286 -21.67 7.33 18.44
N ARG A 287 -22.09 8.60 18.52
CA ARG A 287 -23.41 9.01 19.02
C ARG A 287 -24.54 8.35 18.24
N ASP A 288 -24.43 8.32 16.91
CA ASP A 288 -25.38 7.65 16.03
C ASP A 288 -25.58 6.15 16.34
N ARG A 289 -24.58 5.52 16.97
CA ARG A 289 -24.59 4.10 17.36
C ARG A 289 -25.01 3.90 18.81
N HIS A 290 -24.50 4.74 19.70
CA HIS A 290 -24.68 4.61 21.13
C HIS A 290 -26.01 5.21 21.60
N TYR A 291 -26.38 6.37 21.08
CA TYR A 291 -27.63 7.08 21.43
C TYR A 291 -28.67 7.04 20.31
N GLY A 292 -28.25 6.79 19.07
CA GLY A 292 -29.11 6.89 17.89
C GLY A 292 -29.20 8.31 17.33
N ARG A 293 -29.91 8.45 16.21
CA ARG A 293 -30.31 9.74 15.65
C ARG A 293 -31.75 10.05 16.02
N GLU A 294 -32.12 11.33 16.08
CA GLU A 294 -33.52 11.74 16.23
C GLU A 294 -34.18 11.91 14.87
N MET A 295 -35.44 11.50 14.76
CA MET A 295 -36.24 11.75 13.58
C MET A 295 -36.64 13.22 13.46
N ARG A 296 -36.65 13.72 12.22
CA ARG A 296 -37.13 15.07 11.87
C ARG A 296 -38.47 14.99 11.16
N TRP A 297 -39.53 15.42 11.84
CA TRP A 297 -40.88 15.45 11.30
C TRP A 297 -41.17 16.80 10.63
N SER A 298 -42.04 16.77 9.62
CA SER A 298 -42.48 17.97 8.91
C SER A 298 -43.22 18.96 9.83
N SER A 299 -42.94 20.24 9.63
CA SER A 299 -43.72 21.31 10.26
C SER A 299 -45.13 21.36 9.68
N PRO A 300 -46.14 21.87 10.41
CA PRO A 300 -47.51 21.93 9.90
C PRO A 300 -47.64 22.94 8.76
N ASP A 301 -48.31 22.52 7.69
CA ASP A 301 -48.65 23.41 6.58
C ASP A 301 -49.98 24.14 6.84
N ASP A 302 -50.20 25.27 6.15
CA ASP A 302 -51.43 26.09 6.22
C ASP A 302 -52.75 25.32 5.96
N THR A 303 -52.64 24.11 5.40
CA THR A 303 -53.78 23.22 5.10
C THR A 303 -54.17 22.29 6.24
N GLU A 304 -53.32 22.18 7.26
CA GLU A 304 -53.50 21.33 8.43
C GLU A 304 -54.07 22.15 9.60
N ASP A 305 -55.02 21.58 10.36
CA ASP A 305 -55.69 22.27 11.48
C ASP A 305 -54.88 22.11 12.78
N VAL A 306 -53.61 22.54 12.76
CA VAL A 306 -52.67 22.43 13.89
C VAL A 306 -52.23 23.83 14.35
N ASP A 307 -52.69 24.27 15.52
CA ASP A 307 -52.33 25.57 16.11
C ASP A 307 -51.23 25.40 17.17
N ILE A 308 -49.97 25.49 16.72
CA ILE A 308 -48.79 25.42 17.60
C ILE A 308 -48.82 26.54 18.67
N GLY A 309 -49.26 27.74 18.29
CA GLY A 309 -49.32 28.88 19.21
C GLY A 309 -50.31 28.66 20.35
N ALA A 310 -51.47 28.08 20.06
CA ALA A 310 -52.45 27.68 21.07
C ALA A 310 -51.88 26.58 21.99
N ALA A 311 -51.26 25.54 21.43
CA ALA A 311 -50.67 24.44 22.20
C ALA A 311 -49.61 24.94 23.20
N VAL A 312 -48.71 25.83 22.76
CA VAL A 312 -47.69 26.42 23.63
C VAL A 312 -48.32 27.34 24.68
N SER A 313 -49.32 28.15 24.31
CA SER A 313 -50.01 29.06 25.23
C SER A 313 -50.69 28.30 26.37
N ASP A 314 -51.34 27.18 26.06
CA ASP A 314 -52.03 26.33 27.03
C ASP A 314 -51.02 25.62 27.96
N ALA A 315 -49.91 25.12 27.41
CA ALA A 315 -48.83 24.50 28.18
C ALA A 315 -48.10 25.48 29.11
N THR A 316 -48.10 26.77 28.79
CA THR A 316 -47.35 27.82 29.51
C THR A 316 -48.22 28.85 30.23
N ALA A 317 -49.52 28.57 30.41
CA ALA A 317 -50.54 29.47 30.95
C ALA A 317 -50.33 30.00 32.39
N ASN A 318 -49.27 29.55 33.08
CA ASN A 318 -48.90 29.99 34.43
C ASN A 318 -48.11 31.32 34.49
N LYS A 319 -47.92 32.01 33.35
CA LYS A 319 -47.12 33.25 33.21
C LYS A 319 -47.99 34.44 32.77
N GLY A 320 -47.37 35.62 32.63
CA GLY A 320 -48.10 36.85 32.23
C GLY A 320 -48.63 36.75 30.81
N ALA A 321 -49.92 37.04 30.60
CA ALA A 321 -50.62 36.81 29.33
C ALA A 321 -49.94 37.43 28.08
N GLU A 322 -49.31 38.60 28.21
CA GLU A 322 -48.63 39.27 27.09
C GLU A 322 -47.29 38.58 26.74
N ALA A 323 -46.52 38.16 27.75
CA ALA A 323 -45.26 37.44 27.52
C ALA A 323 -45.50 36.01 27.04
N THR A 324 -46.55 35.34 27.55
CA THR A 324 -46.94 34.00 27.09
C THR A 324 -47.37 34.00 25.62
N ALA A 325 -48.15 34.99 25.19
CA ALA A 325 -48.55 35.12 23.79
C ALA A 325 -47.35 35.38 22.89
N ALA A 326 -46.46 36.32 23.26
CA ALA A 326 -45.26 36.60 22.48
C ALA A 326 -44.32 35.37 22.38
N PHE A 327 -44.19 34.60 23.46
CA PHE A 327 -43.42 33.36 23.49
C PHE A 327 -44.01 32.27 22.60
N ALA A 328 -45.33 32.08 22.65
CA ALA A 328 -46.03 31.11 21.80
C ALA A 328 -45.98 31.47 20.32
N ASP A 329 -46.23 32.73 19.98
CA ASP A 329 -46.16 33.23 18.59
C ASP A 329 -44.75 33.07 18.03
N ALA A 330 -43.72 33.43 18.80
CA ALA A 330 -42.32 33.31 18.36
C ALA A 330 -41.86 31.86 18.19
N ILE A 331 -42.33 30.92 19.02
CA ILE A 331 -42.07 29.49 18.83
C ILE A 331 -42.78 28.98 17.57
N ALA A 332 -44.06 29.32 17.38
CA ALA A 332 -44.82 28.91 16.20
C ALA A 332 -44.18 29.41 14.90
N ASP A 333 -43.78 30.69 14.85
CA ASP A 333 -43.07 31.28 13.71
C ASP A 333 -41.74 30.56 13.45
N ALA A 334 -40.94 30.32 14.49
CA ALA A 334 -39.63 29.69 14.35
C ALA A 334 -39.70 28.20 13.94
N VAL A 335 -40.78 27.49 14.28
CA VAL A 335 -41.05 26.13 13.80
C VAL A 335 -41.52 26.17 12.35
N ALA A 336 -42.43 27.08 11.99
CA ALA A 336 -42.93 27.24 10.61
C ALA A 336 -41.82 27.65 9.62
N ASP A 337 -40.80 28.38 10.08
CA ASP A 337 -39.62 28.73 9.27
C ASP A 337 -38.71 27.52 8.95
N ARG A 338 -38.91 26.37 9.60
CA ARG A 338 -38.15 25.12 9.37
C ARG A 338 -39.02 24.11 8.62
N GLU A 339 -38.45 23.46 7.61
CA GLU A 339 -39.15 22.40 6.85
C GLU A 339 -39.42 21.15 7.71
N ARG A 340 -38.42 20.76 8.52
CA ARG A 340 -38.53 19.64 9.47
C ARG A 340 -37.79 19.95 10.76
N VAL A 341 -38.28 19.41 11.89
CA VAL A 341 -37.73 19.67 13.23
C VAL A 341 -37.58 18.36 14.00
N ALA A 342 -36.44 18.19 14.69
CA ALA A 342 -36.22 17.12 15.67
C ALA A 342 -36.45 17.64 17.11
N HIS A 343 -36.72 16.73 18.04
CA HIS A 343 -37.05 17.06 19.43
C HIS A 343 -35.99 17.93 20.13
N TYR A 344 -34.70 17.59 20.02
CA TYR A 344 -33.64 18.40 20.65
C TYR A 344 -33.53 19.80 20.01
N GLN A 345 -33.78 19.91 18.70
CA GLN A 345 -33.72 21.21 18.00
C GLN A 345 -34.87 22.13 18.39
N LEU A 346 -35.97 21.52 18.84
CA LEU A 346 -37.11 22.21 19.40
C LEU A 346 -36.79 22.71 20.80
N LEU A 347 -36.16 21.89 21.66
CA LEU A 347 -35.65 22.35 22.96
C LEU A 347 -34.69 23.55 22.82
N ASP A 348 -33.71 23.46 21.90
CA ASP A 348 -32.77 24.56 21.63
C ASP A 348 -33.51 25.82 21.14
N LEU A 349 -34.46 25.67 20.22
CA LEU A 349 -35.26 26.78 19.68
C LEU A 349 -36.10 27.43 20.78
N VAL A 350 -36.77 26.63 21.61
CA VAL A 350 -37.59 27.12 22.72
C VAL A 350 -36.73 27.87 23.75
N ALA A 351 -35.51 27.39 24.03
CA ALA A 351 -34.55 28.08 24.89
C ALA A 351 -34.09 29.41 24.29
N GLU A 352 -33.74 29.45 23.00
CA GLU A 352 -33.36 30.69 22.29
C GLU A 352 -34.50 31.72 22.29
N VAL A 353 -35.75 31.28 22.05
CA VAL A 353 -36.93 32.14 22.09
C VAL A 353 -37.23 32.60 23.52
N ALA A 354 -37.04 31.75 24.52
CA ALA A 354 -37.24 32.10 25.92
C ALA A 354 -36.30 33.23 26.35
N ASP A 355 -35.02 33.15 25.97
CA ASP A 355 -34.03 34.19 26.24
C ASP A 355 -34.41 35.51 25.54
N ALA A 356 -34.84 35.45 24.28
CA ALA A 356 -35.25 36.63 23.52
C ALA A 356 -36.48 37.33 24.12
N VAL A 357 -37.49 36.55 24.56
CA VAL A 357 -38.70 37.08 25.20
C VAL A 357 -38.41 37.59 26.61
N GLU A 358 -37.49 36.96 27.35
CA GLU A 358 -37.04 37.49 28.64
C GLU A 358 -36.37 38.85 28.48
N ASP A 359 -35.53 39.04 27.46
CA ASP A 359 -34.86 40.31 27.17
C ASP A 359 -35.86 41.44 26.81
N GLU A 360 -36.93 41.13 26.08
CA GLU A 360 -37.94 42.11 25.66
C GLU A 360 -38.99 42.40 26.73
N HIS A 361 -39.51 41.36 27.39
CA HIS A 361 -40.67 41.44 28.29
C HIS A 361 -40.31 41.29 29.78
N GLY A 362 -39.04 41.04 30.11
CA GLY A 362 -38.54 40.88 31.49
C GLY A 362 -39.11 39.67 32.22
N THR A 363 -39.66 38.69 31.49
CA THR A 363 -40.30 37.50 32.06
C THR A 363 -39.48 36.25 31.72
N ALA A 364 -38.83 35.68 32.73
CA ALA A 364 -38.09 34.44 32.58
C ALA A 364 -39.02 33.22 32.44
N PHE A 365 -38.77 32.41 31.41
CA PHE A 365 -39.32 31.07 31.25
C PHE A 365 -38.27 30.08 31.77
N GLY A 366 -38.57 29.40 32.89
CA GLY A 366 -37.63 28.43 33.46
C GLY A 366 -37.63 27.11 32.68
N GLU A 367 -36.60 26.29 32.89
CA GLU A 367 -36.35 25.00 32.22
C GLU A 367 -37.62 24.14 32.09
N THR A 368 -38.35 23.87 33.18
CA THR A 368 -39.60 23.08 33.13
C THR A 368 -40.70 23.69 32.25
N VAL A 369 -40.77 25.03 32.14
CA VAL A 369 -41.76 25.69 31.27
C VAL A 369 -41.34 25.60 29.80
N GLN A 370 -40.03 25.65 29.55
CA GLN A 370 -39.46 25.43 28.21
C GLN A 370 -39.65 23.98 27.76
N GLU A 371 -39.38 23.00 28.63
CA GLU A 371 -39.65 21.58 28.38
C GLU A 371 -41.12 21.33 28.06
N ASN A 372 -42.05 21.80 28.90
CA ASN A 372 -43.49 21.65 28.63
C ASN A 372 -43.93 22.29 27.30
N ALA A 373 -43.32 23.42 26.91
CA ALA A 373 -43.60 24.07 25.63
C ALA A 373 -43.07 23.24 24.46
N ALA A 374 -41.84 22.72 24.56
CA ALA A 374 -41.27 21.83 23.56
C ALA A 374 -42.10 20.53 23.43
N ASP A 375 -42.52 19.91 24.53
CA ASP A 375 -43.36 18.71 24.52
C ASP A 375 -44.72 18.98 23.87
N ALA A 376 -45.33 20.14 24.14
CA ALA A 376 -46.61 20.53 23.54
C ALA A 376 -46.50 20.70 22.02
N VAL A 377 -45.42 21.34 21.54
CA VAL A 377 -45.16 21.46 20.11
C VAL A 377 -44.83 20.10 19.50
N TRP A 378 -44.01 19.28 20.16
CA TRP A 378 -43.64 17.96 19.65
C TRP A 378 -44.86 17.06 19.48
N ASN A 379 -45.74 17.00 20.48
CA ASN A 379 -47.00 16.26 20.41
C ASN A 379 -47.91 16.74 19.27
N ALA A 380 -47.94 18.06 19.01
CA ALA A 380 -48.67 18.62 17.87
C ALA A 380 -48.06 18.23 16.51
N LEU A 381 -46.74 18.10 16.43
CA LEU A 381 -46.04 17.68 15.20
C LEU A 381 -46.28 16.21 14.86
N ILE A 382 -46.32 15.34 15.87
CA ILE A 382 -46.48 13.89 15.68
C ILE A 382 -47.94 13.42 15.74
N ASP A 383 -48.90 14.33 15.93
CA ASP A 383 -50.33 14.02 16.08
C ASP A 383 -50.59 13.01 17.23
N ALA A 384 -49.93 13.24 18.38
CA ALA A 384 -50.06 12.36 19.54
C ALA A 384 -51.50 12.40 20.08
N PRO A 385 -52.16 11.25 20.33
CA PRO A 385 -53.54 11.23 20.79
C PRO A 385 -53.69 11.93 22.15
N GLU A 386 -54.56 12.92 22.25
CA GLU A 386 -54.93 13.51 23.55
C GLU A 386 -55.53 12.42 24.46
N GLU A 387 -55.03 12.26 25.69
CA GLU A 387 -55.56 11.31 26.70
C GLU A 387 -57.07 11.48 26.98
N THR A 388 -57.70 12.54 26.47
CA THR A 388 -59.09 12.94 26.70
C THR A 388 -60.05 12.79 25.51
N ALA A 389 -59.61 12.28 24.35
CA ALA A 389 -60.47 12.16 23.17
C ALA A 389 -61.51 11.02 23.27
N ASP A 390 -62.77 11.32 22.91
CA ASP A 390 -63.91 10.40 22.88
C ASP A 390 -63.82 9.49 21.63
N PRO A 391 -63.82 8.14 21.73
CA PRO A 391 -63.52 7.23 20.61
C PRO A 391 -64.58 7.16 19.49
N ASP A 392 -65.58 8.05 19.48
CA ASP A 392 -66.77 8.00 18.60
C ASP A 392 -66.83 9.13 17.54
N GLU A 393 -65.74 9.89 17.29
CA GLU A 393 -65.68 10.82 16.15
C GLU A 393 -65.04 10.18 14.91
N ASP A 394 -65.90 9.76 13.97
CA ASP A 394 -65.58 9.32 12.60
C ASP A 394 -65.00 10.47 11.74
N ALA A 395 -63.79 10.94 12.07
CA ALA A 395 -62.95 11.70 11.15
C ALA A 395 -61.71 10.85 10.84
N VAL A 396 -61.68 10.24 9.66
CA VAL A 396 -60.49 9.58 9.09
C VAL A 396 -59.52 10.67 8.65
N ALA A 397 -58.98 11.43 9.60
CA ALA A 397 -57.77 12.21 9.38
C ALA A 397 -56.60 11.22 9.42
N GLU A 398 -55.81 11.23 8.37
CA GLU A 398 -54.62 10.38 8.28
C GLU A 398 -53.54 10.97 9.20
N SER A 399 -52.99 10.17 10.12
CA SER A 399 -51.97 10.63 11.07
C SER A 399 -50.80 11.29 10.34
N ARG A 400 -50.30 12.41 10.87
CA ARG A 400 -49.17 13.16 10.27
C ARG A 400 -47.93 12.26 10.06
N LEU A 401 -47.68 11.35 10.99
CA LEU A 401 -46.58 10.38 10.90
C LEU A 401 -46.72 9.45 9.69
N VAL A 402 -47.95 9.04 9.37
CA VAL A 402 -48.24 8.19 8.19
C VAL A 402 -47.95 8.95 6.91
N THR A 403 -48.39 10.22 6.84
CA THR A 403 -48.15 11.10 5.69
C THR A 403 -46.65 11.28 5.46
N ASP A 404 -45.89 11.62 6.50
CA ASP A 404 -44.43 11.77 6.41
C ASP A 404 -43.74 10.48 5.99
N CYS A 405 -44.10 9.35 6.60
CA CYS A 405 -43.55 8.05 6.22
C CYS A 405 -43.89 7.67 4.77
N TYR A 406 -45.06 8.07 4.28
CA TYR A 406 -45.50 7.82 2.91
C TYR A 406 -44.66 8.61 1.92
N GLU A 407 -44.44 9.91 2.13
CA GLU A 407 -43.62 10.73 1.25
C GLU A 407 -42.20 10.19 1.13
N ILE A 408 -41.61 9.78 2.27
CA ILE A 408 -40.26 9.20 2.30
C ILE A 408 -40.24 7.86 1.55
N ALA A 409 -41.20 6.97 1.83
CA ALA A 409 -41.26 5.66 1.21
C ALA A 409 -41.57 5.72 -0.29
N ASP A 410 -42.43 6.65 -0.73
CA ASP A 410 -42.75 6.88 -2.13
C ASP A 410 -41.53 7.40 -2.88
N GLY A 411 -40.84 8.40 -2.35
CA GLY A 411 -39.61 8.94 -2.94
C GLY A 411 -38.46 7.93 -3.04
N ALA A 412 -38.35 7.01 -2.06
CA ALA A 412 -37.29 6.00 -2.00
C ALA A 412 -37.58 4.74 -2.84
N THR A 413 -38.83 4.50 -3.23
CA THR A 413 -39.23 3.30 -3.97
C THR A 413 -39.49 3.59 -5.46
N SER A 414 -39.19 2.63 -6.34
CA SER A 414 -39.39 2.83 -7.78
C SER A 414 -40.88 2.95 -8.13
N THR A 415 -41.22 3.67 -9.21
CA THR A 415 -42.58 3.91 -9.76
C THR A 415 -43.36 2.65 -10.22
N ARG A 416 -42.98 1.45 -9.78
CA ARG A 416 -43.59 0.15 -10.13
C ARG A 416 -44.46 -0.42 -9.00
N LYS A 417 -44.51 0.21 -7.83
CA LYS A 417 -45.37 -0.20 -6.72
C LYS A 417 -46.64 0.66 -6.74
N ASP A 418 -47.78 0.04 -6.44
CA ASP A 418 -49.06 0.75 -6.37
C ASP A 418 -49.11 1.62 -5.09
N ASP A 419 -49.64 2.85 -5.18
CA ASP A 419 -49.69 3.82 -4.07
C ASP A 419 -50.30 3.23 -2.78
N ALA A 420 -51.32 2.38 -2.91
CA ALA A 420 -51.97 1.71 -1.78
C ALA A 420 -51.02 0.82 -0.97
N VAL A 421 -50.03 0.21 -1.63
CA VAL A 421 -49.02 -0.66 -0.99
C VAL A 421 -47.99 0.18 -0.24
N ILE A 422 -47.57 1.30 -0.82
CA ILE A 422 -46.62 2.22 -0.19
C ILE A 422 -47.27 2.86 1.04
N HIS A 423 -48.54 3.24 0.92
CA HIS A 423 -49.33 3.76 2.03
C HIS A 423 -49.52 2.73 3.14
N GLY A 424 -49.89 1.49 2.82
CA GLY A 424 -49.98 0.42 3.82
C GLY A 424 -48.64 0.14 4.52
N PHE A 425 -47.52 0.23 3.79
CA PHE A 425 -46.18 0.16 4.39
C PHE A 425 -45.90 1.35 5.31
N ALA A 426 -46.21 2.57 4.86
CA ALA A 426 -46.00 3.81 5.61
C ALA A 426 -46.79 3.82 6.92
N SER A 427 -48.06 3.40 6.93
CA SER A 427 -48.85 3.28 8.15
C SER A 427 -48.23 2.31 9.16
N ARG A 428 -47.66 1.19 8.67
CA ARG A 428 -47.00 0.19 9.53
C ARG A 428 -45.65 0.67 10.06
N LEU A 429 -44.95 1.51 9.30
CA LEU A 429 -43.70 2.13 9.74
C LEU A 429 -43.97 3.25 10.76
N ALA A 430 -44.97 4.11 10.51
CA ALA A 430 -45.40 5.15 11.45
C ALA A 430 -45.83 4.56 12.80
N ALA A 431 -46.61 3.47 12.79
CA ALA A 431 -46.97 2.74 14.01
C ALA A 431 -45.76 2.26 14.82
N LYS A 432 -44.59 2.05 14.16
CA LYS A 432 -43.36 1.72 14.89
C LYS A 432 -42.73 2.89 15.60
N PHE A 433 -42.99 4.13 15.21
CA PHE A 433 -42.58 5.29 15.98
C PHE A 433 -43.56 5.58 17.12
N GLU A 434 -44.87 5.37 16.91
CA GLU A 434 -45.91 5.53 17.94
C GLU A 434 -45.80 4.52 19.09
N ASP A 435 -45.32 3.30 18.81
CA ASP A 435 -45.17 2.22 19.79
C ASP A 435 -43.86 2.29 20.61
N GLU A 436 -42.95 3.25 20.35
CA GLU A 436 -41.66 3.34 21.05
C GLU A 436 -41.81 3.91 22.46
N ASP A 437 -41.04 3.37 23.41
CA ASP A 437 -40.97 3.90 24.78
C ASP A 437 -40.23 5.27 24.86
N ASP A 438 -39.52 5.65 23.80
CA ASP A 438 -38.82 6.94 23.68
C ASP A 438 -39.60 7.90 22.78
N ASP A 439 -40.36 8.78 23.41
CA ASP A 439 -41.20 9.81 22.75
C ASP A 439 -40.40 10.73 21.81
N ARG A 440 -39.06 10.76 21.91
CA ARG A 440 -38.18 11.58 21.06
C ARG A 440 -37.88 10.93 19.69
N HIS A 441 -38.41 9.73 19.45
CA HIS A 441 -38.24 8.97 18.20
C HIS A 441 -36.76 8.80 17.82
N ARG A 442 -35.94 8.45 18.83
CA ARG A 442 -34.51 8.17 18.67
C ARG A 442 -34.29 6.73 18.25
N LEU A 443 -33.60 6.53 17.13
CA LEU A 443 -33.27 5.19 16.65
C LEU A 443 -31.82 5.11 16.18
N THR A 444 -31.18 3.98 16.48
CA THR A 444 -29.95 3.57 15.79
C THR A 444 -30.29 3.06 14.38
N ARG A 445 -29.31 3.05 13.46
CA ARG A 445 -29.53 2.54 12.09
C ARG A 445 -30.00 1.08 12.11
N ALA A 446 -29.54 0.29 13.08
CA ALA A 446 -29.94 -1.11 13.23
C ALA A 446 -31.42 -1.24 13.64
N GLN A 447 -31.88 -0.44 14.61
CA GLN A 447 -33.29 -0.41 15.02
C GLN A 447 -34.16 0.07 13.86
N LEU A 448 -33.81 1.18 13.20
CA LEU A 448 -34.53 1.68 12.03
C LEU A 448 -34.67 0.61 10.94
N ARG A 449 -33.57 -0.09 10.64
CA ARG A 449 -33.59 -1.19 9.67
C ARG A 449 -34.55 -2.30 10.10
N GLU A 450 -34.56 -2.67 11.38
CA GLU A 450 -35.48 -3.66 11.92
C GLU A 450 -36.95 -3.20 11.80
N HIS A 451 -37.26 -1.93 12.04
CA HIS A 451 -38.61 -1.38 11.86
C HIS A 451 -39.04 -1.44 10.39
N VAL A 452 -38.16 -1.03 9.47
CA VAL A 452 -38.41 -1.12 8.02
C VAL A 452 -38.62 -2.57 7.58
N ASP A 453 -37.78 -3.50 8.04
CA ASP A 453 -37.92 -4.93 7.71
C ASP A 453 -39.22 -5.52 8.24
N ARG A 454 -39.64 -5.16 9.46
CA ARG A 454 -40.91 -5.60 10.05
C ARG A 454 -42.11 -5.01 9.31
N ALA A 455 -42.10 -3.71 9.00
CA ALA A 455 -43.15 -3.05 8.23
C ALA A 455 -43.27 -3.65 6.82
N ALA A 456 -42.14 -3.93 6.16
CA ALA A 456 -42.09 -4.57 4.87
C ALA A 456 -42.64 -6.00 4.90
N ALA A 457 -42.23 -6.82 5.88
CA ALA A 457 -42.73 -8.19 6.03
C ALA A 457 -44.24 -8.25 6.26
N LEU A 458 -44.78 -7.35 7.09
CA LEU A 458 -46.22 -7.25 7.30
C LEU A 458 -46.94 -6.78 6.02
N THR A 459 -46.36 -5.87 5.26
CA THR A 459 -46.91 -5.44 3.97
C THR A 459 -46.95 -6.59 2.97
N GLU A 460 -45.91 -7.43 2.92
CA GLU A 460 -45.90 -8.65 2.10
C GLU A 460 -46.99 -9.65 2.52
N GLU A 461 -47.25 -9.78 3.81
CA GLU A 461 -48.27 -10.68 4.36
C GLU A 461 -49.70 -10.22 4.06
N TYR A 462 -49.99 -8.93 4.25
CA TYR A 462 -51.35 -8.38 4.15
C TYR A 462 -51.72 -7.95 2.73
N ASP A 463 -50.78 -7.41 1.96
CA ASP A 463 -51.04 -6.80 0.65
C ASP A 463 -50.60 -7.69 -0.52
N GLU A 464 -50.03 -8.88 -0.25
CA GLU A 464 -49.57 -9.89 -1.22
C GLU A 464 -48.55 -9.36 -2.26
N VAL A 465 -47.83 -8.28 -1.94
CA VAL A 465 -46.80 -7.66 -2.81
C VAL A 465 -45.43 -7.76 -2.18
N SER A 466 -44.44 -8.24 -2.93
CA SER A 466 -43.06 -8.36 -2.44
C SER A 466 -42.38 -6.99 -2.25
N PHE A 467 -41.68 -6.84 -1.13
CA PHE A 467 -40.90 -5.66 -0.77
C PHE A 467 -39.42 -6.05 -0.66
N GLY A 468 -38.73 -6.12 -1.80
CA GLY A 468 -37.36 -6.64 -1.87
C GLY A 468 -36.31 -5.83 -1.10
N ASP A 469 -35.17 -6.45 -0.79
CA ASP A 469 -34.11 -5.91 0.07
C ASP A 469 -33.58 -4.54 -0.36
N THR A 470 -33.44 -4.30 -1.67
CA THR A 470 -33.01 -2.99 -2.21
C THR A 470 -34.01 -1.88 -1.87
N ALA A 471 -35.32 -2.15 -1.95
CA ALA A 471 -36.33 -1.16 -1.59
C ALA A 471 -36.30 -0.88 -0.09
N ARG A 472 -36.07 -1.91 0.74
CA ARG A 472 -35.91 -1.74 2.19
C ARG A 472 -34.69 -0.90 2.51
N GLU A 473 -33.56 -1.16 1.85
CA GLU A 473 -32.32 -0.39 2.06
C GLU A 473 -32.50 1.08 1.65
N ASN A 474 -33.10 1.34 0.49
CA ASN A 474 -33.37 2.71 0.04
C ASN A 474 -34.26 3.47 1.02
N VAL A 475 -35.31 2.85 1.56
CA VAL A 475 -36.19 3.48 2.56
C VAL A 475 -35.42 3.72 3.86
N THR A 476 -34.64 2.74 4.33
CA THR A 476 -33.78 2.92 5.51
C THR A 476 -32.81 4.07 5.31
N GLU A 477 -32.15 4.19 4.15
CA GLU A 477 -31.25 5.30 3.83
C GLU A 477 -31.99 6.64 3.78
N ALA A 478 -33.14 6.71 3.12
CA ALA A 478 -33.92 7.94 3.01
C ALA A 478 -34.40 8.45 4.38
N VAL A 479 -34.88 7.56 5.25
CA VAL A 479 -35.23 7.93 6.63
C VAL A 479 -33.97 8.33 7.40
N TRP A 480 -32.90 7.54 7.34
CA TRP A 480 -31.66 7.79 8.08
C TRP A 480 -30.98 9.12 7.72
N ASP A 481 -31.05 9.53 6.45
CA ASP A 481 -30.52 10.81 5.96
C ASP A 481 -31.35 12.02 6.43
N LEU A 482 -32.64 11.81 6.72
CA LEU A 482 -33.51 12.82 7.35
C LEU A 482 -33.29 12.92 8.86
N MET A 483 -32.95 11.81 9.51
CA MET A 483 -32.62 11.79 10.93
C MET A 483 -31.32 12.55 11.21
N VAL A 484 -31.22 13.15 12.39
CA VAL A 484 -30.10 14.01 12.79
C VAL A 484 -29.36 13.46 14.02
N THR A 485 -28.03 13.56 14.02
CA THR A 485 -27.19 13.16 15.16
C THR A 485 -27.53 13.99 16.40
N VAL A 486 -27.70 13.30 17.53
CA VAL A 486 -28.01 13.94 18.81
C VAL A 486 -26.83 14.74 19.38
N PRO A 487 -27.07 15.83 20.12
CA PRO A 487 -26.01 16.62 20.74
C PRO A 487 -25.46 16.02 22.05
N ASP A 488 -26.03 14.90 22.54
CA ASP A 488 -25.68 14.25 23.80
C ASP A 488 -24.16 14.10 23.98
N ASP A 489 -23.65 14.47 25.17
CA ASP A 489 -22.22 14.39 25.47
C ASP A 489 -21.77 12.92 25.55
N PRO A 490 -20.69 12.53 24.86
CA PRO A 490 -20.17 11.17 24.97
C PRO A 490 -19.63 10.89 26.39
N PRO A 491 -19.60 9.61 26.82
CA PRO A 491 -19.10 9.24 28.13
C PRO A 491 -17.62 9.60 28.30
N LEU A 492 -17.18 9.75 29.56
CA LEU A 492 -15.77 10.01 29.84
C LEU A 492 -14.92 8.78 29.52
N VAL A 493 -13.63 8.97 29.21
CA VAL A 493 -12.69 7.88 28.86
C VAL A 493 -12.68 6.76 29.89
N ARG A 494 -12.74 7.10 31.19
CA ARG A 494 -12.77 6.14 32.30
C ARG A 494 -14.03 5.27 32.33
N GLU A 495 -15.15 5.81 31.88
CA GLU A 495 -16.44 5.12 31.82
C GLU A 495 -16.44 4.20 30.60
N LEU A 496 -15.98 4.71 29.46
CA LEU A 496 -15.82 3.96 28.23
C LEU A 496 -14.86 2.77 28.40
N ALA A 497 -13.74 2.94 29.10
CA ALA A 497 -12.78 1.86 29.36
C ALA A 497 -13.38 0.67 30.11
N GLY A 498 -14.42 0.91 30.91
CA GLY A 498 -15.16 -0.12 31.65
C GLY A 498 -16.28 -0.78 30.85
N ASP A 499 -16.66 -0.20 29.71
CA ASP A 499 -17.79 -0.62 28.88
C ASP A 499 -17.30 -1.10 27.51
N ARG A 500 -17.38 -2.42 27.30
CA ARG A 500 -16.87 -3.05 26.07
C ARG A 500 -17.79 -2.81 24.88
N ASP A 501 -19.09 -2.67 25.12
CA ASP A 501 -20.08 -2.49 24.05
C ASP A 501 -19.97 -1.05 23.54
N ALA A 502 -19.95 -0.06 24.44
CA ALA A 502 -19.71 1.33 24.08
C ALA A 502 -18.33 1.54 23.43
N THR A 503 -17.28 0.85 23.90
CA THR A 503 -15.97 0.91 23.22
C THR A 503 -16.03 0.30 21.81
N SER A 504 -16.80 -0.78 21.61
CA SER A 504 -16.99 -1.36 20.28
C SER A 504 -17.66 -0.38 19.33
N GLU A 505 -18.69 0.33 19.80
CA GLU A 505 -19.37 1.36 19.02
C GLU A 505 -18.43 2.52 18.67
N LEU A 506 -17.51 2.91 19.56
CA LEU A 506 -16.49 3.92 19.25
C LEU A 506 -15.55 3.42 18.14
N VAL A 507 -15.10 2.17 18.19
CA VAL A 507 -14.25 1.57 17.15
C VAL A 507 -14.99 1.50 15.81
N ASP A 508 -16.27 1.16 15.82
CA ASP A 508 -17.08 1.14 14.60
C ASP A 508 -17.37 2.57 14.08
N GLY A 509 -17.44 3.56 14.97
CA GLY A 509 -17.46 4.98 14.62
C GLY A 509 -16.16 5.44 13.94
N MET A 510 -15.01 5.01 14.46
CA MET A 510 -13.70 5.26 13.84
C MET A 510 -13.62 4.67 12.43
N ARG A 511 -14.11 3.44 12.22
CA ARG A 511 -14.11 2.74 10.93
C ARG A 511 -15.05 3.35 9.90
N ALA A 512 -16.19 3.88 10.35
CA ALA A 512 -17.18 4.50 9.47
C ALA A 512 -16.78 5.92 9.02
N THR A 513 -15.88 6.58 9.77
CA THR A 513 -15.44 7.94 9.47
C THR A 513 -14.33 7.94 8.41
N ASP A 514 -14.41 8.85 7.43
CA ASP A 514 -13.34 9.07 6.47
C ASP A 514 -12.18 9.85 7.12
N ILE A 515 -11.00 9.23 7.17
CA ILE A 515 -9.82 9.74 7.85
C ILE A 515 -8.65 9.71 6.88
N MET A 516 -7.88 10.80 6.88
CA MET A 516 -6.71 10.94 6.02
C MET A 516 -5.69 9.83 6.30
N ALA A 517 -5.11 9.30 5.22
CA ALA A 517 -4.08 8.28 5.28
C ALA A 517 -2.92 8.64 6.25
N PRO A 518 -2.38 7.66 7.01
CA PRO A 518 -1.21 7.84 7.85
C PRO A 518 -0.01 8.44 7.09
N PRO A 519 0.89 9.15 7.80
CA PRO A 519 2.12 9.65 7.20
C PRO A 519 3.02 8.50 6.74
N THR A 520 3.83 8.76 5.71
CA THR A 520 4.69 7.76 5.07
C THR A 520 6.10 7.68 5.63
N ARG A 521 6.49 8.60 6.53
CA ARG A 521 7.84 8.65 7.14
C ARG A 521 8.16 7.47 8.05
N CYS A 522 7.16 6.68 8.42
CA CYS A 522 7.36 5.41 9.10
C CYS A 522 7.80 4.29 8.15
N LEU A 523 7.84 4.55 6.84
CA LEU A 523 8.33 3.63 5.82
C LEU A 523 9.64 4.14 5.25
N SER A 524 10.52 3.20 4.96
CA SER A 524 11.76 3.34 4.23
C SER A 524 11.65 2.44 2.99
N PRO A 525 11.03 2.93 1.89
CA PRO A 525 11.04 2.22 0.61
C PRO A 525 12.47 2.10 0.08
N ILE A 526 12.71 1.20 -0.88
CA ILE A 526 14.04 1.05 -1.48
C ILE A 526 14.28 2.21 -2.44
N THR A 527 13.26 2.68 -3.17
CA THR A 527 13.30 3.60 -4.32
C THR A 527 13.69 2.94 -5.64
N ASP A 528 13.21 3.50 -6.74
CA ASP A 528 13.42 3.06 -8.11
C ASP A 528 14.89 3.06 -8.51
N ASP A 529 15.64 4.10 -8.15
CA ASP A 529 17.07 4.23 -8.40
C ASP A 529 17.87 3.11 -7.70
N LEU A 530 17.56 2.82 -6.43
CA LEU A 530 18.26 1.79 -5.66
C LEU A 530 17.85 0.37 -6.10
N ILE A 531 16.59 0.15 -6.51
CA ILE A 531 16.16 -1.12 -7.12
C ILE A 531 16.93 -1.37 -8.41
N ARG A 532 17.08 -0.34 -9.26
CA ARG A 532 17.87 -0.43 -10.50
C ARG A 532 19.32 -0.78 -10.18
N ALA A 533 19.95 -0.07 -9.24
CA ALA A 533 21.33 -0.35 -8.83
C ALA A 533 21.52 -1.77 -8.28
N GLY A 534 20.55 -2.26 -7.51
CA GLY A 534 20.55 -3.64 -6.97
C GLY A 534 20.43 -4.70 -8.06
N LEU A 535 19.58 -4.48 -9.07
CA LEU A 535 19.43 -5.39 -10.20
C LEU A 535 20.66 -5.37 -11.13
N GLU A 536 21.19 -4.19 -11.45
CA GLU A 536 22.40 -4.01 -12.28
C GLU A 536 23.64 -4.67 -11.65
N LYS A 537 23.75 -4.61 -10.32
CA LYS A 537 24.83 -5.23 -9.57
C LYS A 537 24.84 -6.76 -9.66
N GLU A 538 23.67 -7.40 -9.64
CA GLU A 538 23.54 -8.85 -9.42
C GLU A 538 23.07 -9.65 -10.64
N PHE A 539 22.58 -8.97 -11.67
CA PHE A 539 22.13 -9.58 -12.92
C PHE A 539 22.71 -8.80 -14.09
N ASP A 540 23.45 -9.47 -14.96
CA ASP A 540 23.90 -8.90 -16.24
C ASP A 540 22.76 -8.97 -17.26
N ALA A 541 22.12 -7.84 -17.52
CA ALA A 541 20.95 -7.69 -18.38
C ALA A 541 21.13 -6.55 -19.37
N GLU A 542 20.41 -6.60 -20.49
CA GLU A 542 20.43 -5.56 -21.51
C GLU A 542 19.55 -4.36 -21.14
N PHE A 543 18.62 -4.55 -20.21
CA PHE A 543 17.59 -3.59 -19.86
C PHE A 543 17.15 -3.72 -18.41
N TYR A 544 16.94 -2.57 -17.76
CA TYR A 544 16.44 -2.45 -16.39
C TYR A 544 15.37 -1.37 -16.31
N ALA A 545 14.27 -1.67 -15.62
CA ALA A 545 13.22 -0.74 -15.25
C ALA A 545 12.83 -0.94 -13.78
N ALA A 546 12.44 0.13 -13.11
CA ALA A 546 11.96 0.10 -11.74
C ALA A 546 10.83 1.12 -11.56
N ALA A 547 9.95 0.87 -10.61
CA ALA A 547 8.85 1.76 -10.25
C ALA A 547 8.60 1.67 -8.74
N THR A 548 8.51 2.82 -8.09
CA THR A 548 8.10 2.96 -6.68
C THR A 548 6.77 3.70 -6.66
N ARG A 549 5.73 3.08 -6.09
CA ARG A 549 4.40 3.66 -6.03
C ARG A 549 4.26 4.60 -4.82
N ASP A 550 3.23 5.43 -4.86
CA ASP A 550 2.80 6.19 -3.69
C ASP A 550 2.33 5.25 -2.58
N ALA A 551 2.41 5.70 -1.33
CA ALA A 551 1.96 4.89 -0.21
C ALA A 551 0.43 4.79 -0.18
N GLU A 552 -0.05 3.58 0.04
CA GLU A 552 -1.46 3.26 0.27
C GLU A 552 -1.66 2.75 1.70
N VAL A 553 -2.90 2.51 2.10
CA VAL A 553 -3.24 2.14 3.48
C VAL A 553 -4.08 0.87 3.48
N HIS A 554 -3.68 -0.08 4.31
CA HIS A 554 -4.48 -1.27 4.57
C HIS A 554 -4.62 -1.48 6.07
N SER A 555 -5.86 -1.58 6.56
CA SER A 555 -6.13 -1.79 7.99
C SER A 555 -5.34 -0.80 8.86
N GLY A 556 -5.31 0.47 8.47
CA GLY A 556 -4.59 1.56 9.15
C GLY A 556 -3.06 1.49 9.13
N ASP A 557 -2.46 0.48 8.51
CA ASP A 557 -1.02 0.40 8.30
C ASP A 557 -0.67 0.94 6.90
N PRO A 558 0.19 1.98 6.79
CA PRO A 558 0.65 2.45 5.50
C PRO A 558 1.56 1.39 4.86
N PHE A 559 1.47 1.24 3.54
CA PHE A 559 2.36 0.38 2.78
C PHE A 559 2.75 1.02 1.44
N VAL A 560 3.94 0.67 0.95
CA VAL A 560 4.45 1.06 -0.37
C VAL A 560 4.80 -0.21 -1.14
N VAL A 561 4.47 -0.23 -2.42
CA VAL A 561 4.84 -1.32 -3.32
C VAL A 561 5.80 -0.83 -4.40
N GLU A 562 6.82 -1.62 -4.64
CA GLU A 562 7.86 -1.32 -5.61
C GLU A 562 8.08 -2.53 -6.51
N ALA A 563 8.36 -2.28 -7.78
CA ALA A 563 8.62 -3.33 -8.76
C ALA A 563 9.87 -3.02 -9.58
N GLY A 564 10.61 -4.06 -9.94
CA GLY A 564 11.79 -3.99 -10.79
C GLY A 564 11.77 -5.08 -11.84
N ILE A 565 12.25 -4.78 -13.05
CA ILE A 565 12.36 -5.74 -14.15
C ILE A 565 13.75 -5.63 -14.76
N ALA A 566 14.47 -6.76 -14.81
CA ALA A 566 15.69 -6.92 -15.59
C ALA A 566 15.44 -7.89 -16.75
N TYR A 567 15.95 -7.59 -17.95
CA TYR A 567 15.68 -8.37 -19.15
C TYR A 567 16.89 -8.53 -20.07
N GLY A 568 17.11 -9.74 -20.58
CA GLY A 568 18.17 -10.06 -21.56
C GLY A 568 19.52 -10.39 -20.92
N GLY A 569 20.61 -10.20 -21.68
CA GLY A 569 21.98 -10.42 -21.21
C GLY A 569 22.28 -11.90 -20.91
N GLU A 570 22.86 -12.17 -19.74
CA GLU A 570 23.19 -13.53 -19.28
C GLU A 570 22.00 -14.22 -18.57
N ILE A 571 20.85 -13.56 -18.46
CA ILE A 571 19.66 -14.16 -17.87
C ILE A 571 19.19 -15.34 -18.75
N PRO A 572 18.91 -16.52 -18.19
CA PRO A 572 18.50 -17.70 -18.96
C PRO A 572 17.25 -17.44 -19.81
N ALA A 573 17.37 -17.64 -21.13
CA ALA A 573 16.26 -17.46 -22.06
C ALA A 573 15.24 -18.61 -22.04
N GLU A 574 15.66 -19.79 -21.59
CA GLU A 574 14.80 -20.98 -21.46
C GLU A 574 14.21 -21.07 -20.05
N GLY A 575 12.89 -21.20 -19.97
CA GLY A 575 12.16 -21.35 -18.70
C GLY A 575 11.23 -20.17 -18.39
N SER A 576 10.64 -20.24 -17.21
CA SER A 576 9.84 -19.16 -16.63
C SER A 576 10.75 -18.07 -16.06
N ALA A 577 10.30 -16.82 -16.14
CA ALA A 577 10.94 -15.69 -15.50
C ALA A 577 11.14 -15.92 -13.99
N ASP A 578 12.28 -15.45 -13.48
CA ASP A 578 12.58 -15.51 -12.06
C ASP A 578 11.86 -14.41 -11.30
N VAL A 579 11.12 -14.78 -10.25
CA VAL A 579 10.36 -13.84 -9.42
C VAL A 579 11.03 -13.69 -8.07
N LEU A 580 11.55 -12.49 -7.82
CA LEU A 580 12.15 -12.07 -6.56
C LEU A 580 11.07 -11.37 -5.72
N ARG A 581 10.83 -11.88 -4.52
CA ARG A 581 9.78 -11.38 -3.62
C ARG A 581 10.41 -10.86 -2.35
N PHE A 582 10.02 -9.66 -1.95
CA PHE A 582 10.56 -9.00 -0.78
C PHE A 582 9.44 -8.41 0.08
N ALA A 583 9.61 -8.47 1.39
CA ALA A 583 8.77 -7.78 2.36
C ALA A 583 9.68 -7.06 3.37
N ASN A 584 9.50 -5.75 3.56
CA ASN A 584 10.34 -4.92 4.43
C ASN A 584 11.86 -5.17 4.22
N ARG A 585 12.31 -5.20 2.96
CA ARG A 585 13.70 -5.53 2.56
C ARG A 585 14.22 -6.92 2.95
N VAL A 586 13.33 -7.84 3.33
CA VAL A 586 13.66 -9.25 3.61
C VAL A 586 13.23 -10.12 2.42
N PRO A 587 14.13 -10.94 1.85
CA PRO A 587 13.77 -11.87 0.79
C PRO A 587 12.86 -13.01 1.26
N LEU A 588 11.84 -13.31 0.47
CA LEU A 588 10.90 -14.41 0.69
C LEU A 588 11.30 -15.60 -0.21
N VAL A 589 12.06 -16.56 0.33
CA VAL A 589 12.59 -17.69 -0.46
C VAL A 589 11.68 -18.92 -0.49
N TYR A 590 10.83 -19.13 0.52
CA TYR A 590 9.91 -20.27 0.61
C TYR A 590 8.46 -19.90 0.24
N GLN A 591 7.60 -20.92 0.11
CA GLN A 591 6.14 -20.78 -0.07
C GLN A 591 5.68 -19.89 -1.24
N ARG A 592 6.40 -19.89 -2.38
CA ARG A 592 6.05 -19.09 -3.57
C ARG A 592 4.59 -19.25 -4.01
N GLY A 593 4.01 -20.44 -3.85
CA GLY A 593 2.64 -20.74 -4.30
C GLY A 593 1.51 -20.19 -3.44
N ALA A 594 1.80 -19.64 -2.26
CA ALA A 594 0.81 -19.07 -1.34
C ALA A 594 0.96 -17.55 -1.18
N CYS A 595 1.77 -16.91 -2.03
CA CYS A 595 2.13 -15.51 -1.90
C CYS A 595 1.41 -14.65 -2.94
N ALA A 596 0.75 -13.60 -2.47
CA ALA A 596 0.05 -12.60 -3.29
C ALA A 596 0.89 -12.11 -4.46
N THR A 597 2.16 -11.76 -4.22
CA THR A 597 3.10 -11.32 -5.25
C THR A 597 3.19 -12.31 -6.42
N THR A 598 3.33 -13.61 -6.13
CA THR A 598 3.43 -14.62 -7.19
C THR A 598 2.12 -14.73 -7.95
N ASP A 599 0.99 -14.65 -7.25
CA ASP A 599 -0.33 -14.82 -7.86
C ASP A 599 -0.70 -13.62 -8.75
N VAL A 600 -0.33 -12.41 -8.34
CA VAL A 600 -0.44 -11.20 -9.18
C VAL A 600 0.48 -11.28 -10.40
N VAL A 601 1.75 -11.70 -10.25
CA VAL A 601 2.64 -11.87 -11.42
C VAL A 601 2.06 -12.89 -12.41
N LYS A 602 1.39 -13.95 -11.94
CA LYS A 602 0.74 -14.93 -12.83
C LYS A 602 -0.52 -14.39 -13.51
N SER A 603 -1.25 -13.47 -12.90
CA SER A 603 -2.50 -12.92 -13.41
C SER A 603 -2.27 -11.85 -14.49
N ILE A 604 -1.12 -11.18 -14.46
CA ILE A 604 -0.74 -10.18 -15.47
C ILE A 604 -0.64 -10.81 -16.86
N GLY A 605 -1.26 -10.15 -17.84
CA GLY A 605 -1.21 -10.54 -19.25
C GLY A 605 0.10 -10.13 -19.93
N TRP A 606 1.20 -10.84 -19.64
CA TRP A 606 2.56 -10.51 -20.09
C TRP A 606 2.75 -10.46 -21.61
N ARG A 607 1.91 -11.14 -22.37
CA ARG A 607 1.87 -11.03 -23.84
C ARG A 607 1.67 -9.61 -24.33
N ASN A 608 0.90 -8.81 -23.59
CA ASN A 608 0.65 -7.40 -23.90
C ASN A 608 1.89 -6.51 -23.71
N TYR A 609 2.87 -7.00 -22.95
CA TYR A 609 4.14 -6.36 -22.64
C TYR A 609 5.32 -6.97 -23.42
N GLY A 610 5.06 -7.98 -24.26
CA GLY A 610 6.04 -8.52 -25.19
C GLY A 610 6.77 -9.78 -24.71
N LEU A 611 6.46 -10.31 -23.54
CA LEU A 611 6.97 -11.62 -23.10
C LEU A 611 6.05 -12.75 -23.57
N ASP A 612 6.60 -13.95 -23.73
CA ASP A 612 5.78 -15.13 -24.01
C ASP A 612 5.12 -15.62 -22.71
N GLN A 613 3.92 -16.17 -22.81
CA GLN A 613 3.17 -16.68 -21.67
C GLN A 613 2.22 -17.77 -22.18
N PRO A 614 2.66 -19.02 -22.34
CA PRO A 614 1.83 -20.10 -22.86
C PRO A 614 0.54 -20.26 -22.03
N GLY A 615 -0.60 -20.45 -22.67
CA GLY A 615 -1.89 -20.55 -21.98
C GLY A 615 -2.52 -19.22 -21.53
N GLY A 616 -1.79 -18.10 -21.58
CA GLY A 616 -2.32 -16.77 -21.26
C GLY A 616 -2.48 -16.47 -19.77
N SER A 617 -2.03 -17.38 -18.91
CA SER A 617 -1.93 -17.22 -17.45
C SER A 617 -0.70 -17.96 -16.94
N GLY A 618 -0.23 -17.59 -15.74
CA GLY A 618 0.98 -18.17 -15.16
C GLY A 618 2.21 -17.28 -15.35
N LEU A 619 3.38 -17.77 -14.96
CA LEU A 619 4.61 -16.99 -15.11
C LEU A 619 4.98 -16.81 -16.59
N PRO A 620 5.46 -15.62 -16.99
CA PRO A 620 5.95 -15.43 -18.35
C PRO A 620 7.22 -16.25 -18.59
N ASN A 621 7.44 -16.63 -19.84
CA ASN A 621 8.68 -17.26 -20.29
C ASN A 621 9.62 -16.22 -20.89
N GLY A 622 10.91 -16.44 -20.69
CA GLY A 622 11.99 -15.67 -21.30
C GLY A 622 13.03 -15.18 -20.29
N PRO A 623 14.06 -14.47 -20.77
CA PRO A 623 15.18 -14.00 -19.97
C PRO A 623 14.78 -12.76 -19.16
N ALA A 624 13.92 -12.94 -18.16
CA ALA A 624 13.40 -11.87 -17.33
C ALA A 624 13.51 -12.21 -15.85
N VAL A 625 13.87 -11.21 -15.06
CA VAL A 625 13.80 -11.21 -13.60
C VAL A 625 12.79 -10.15 -13.19
N ILE A 626 11.81 -10.53 -12.38
CA ILE A 626 10.75 -9.65 -11.88
C ILE A 626 10.90 -9.56 -10.36
N MET A 627 11.27 -8.39 -9.88
CA MET A 627 11.36 -8.05 -8.47
C MET A 627 10.08 -7.33 -8.04
N VAL A 628 9.57 -7.71 -6.86
CA VAL A 628 8.49 -6.99 -6.18
C VAL A 628 8.81 -6.88 -4.70
N HIS A 629 8.69 -5.68 -4.17
CA HIS A 629 8.89 -5.35 -2.76
C HIS A 629 7.63 -4.72 -2.18
N VAL A 630 7.22 -5.20 -1.00
CA VAL A 630 6.16 -4.61 -0.19
C VAL A 630 6.77 -4.10 1.11
N ALA A 631 6.73 -2.79 1.34
CA ALA A 631 7.14 -2.14 2.58
C ALA A 631 5.89 -1.77 3.39
N SER A 632 5.83 -2.12 4.68
CA SER A 632 4.75 -1.74 5.59
C SER A 632 5.24 -1.73 7.04
N THR A 633 4.58 -0.95 7.90
CA THR A 633 4.71 -1.10 9.37
C THR A 633 4.32 -2.50 9.82
N ASN A 634 3.31 -3.09 9.15
CA ASN A 634 2.80 -4.41 9.43
C ASN A 634 2.46 -5.16 8.13
N VAL A 635 3.38 -6.02 7.67
CA VAL A 635 3.14 -6.85 6.49
C VAL A 635 2.21 -8.02 6.85
N PRO A 636 1.09 -8.22 6.14
CA PRO A 636 0.19 -9.35 6.38
C PRO A 636 0.82 -10.65 5.84
N PHE A 637 1.43 -11.44 6.72
CA PHE A 637 1.98 -12.74 6.36
C PHE A 637 0.94 -13.87 6.50
N THR A 638 1.08 -14.92 5.70
CA THR A 638 0.23 -16.13 5.80
C THR A 638 0.55 -17.00 7.03
N SER A 639 1.72 -16.81 7.64
CA SER A 639 2.19 -17.55 8.80
C SER A 639 3.28 -16.77 9.56
N GLU A 640 3.52 -17.14 10.82
CA GLU A 640 4.59 -16.55 11.67
C GLU A 640 6.00 -16.73 11.11
N SER A 641 6.22 -17.68 10.20
CA SER A 641 7.52 -17.89 9.53
C SER A 641 7.87 -16.84 8.47
N LYS A 642 6.94 -15.92 8.14
CA LYS A 642 7.16 -14.78 7.23
C LYS A 642 7.73 -15.15 5.86
N ASP A 643 7.13 -16.16 5.22
CA ASP A 643 7.57 -16.67 3.91
C ASP A 643 6.71 -16.21 2.72
N ALA A 644 5.50 -15.72 2.99
CA ALA A 644 4.56 -15.29 1.97
C ALA A 644 3.65 -14.16 2.47
N VAL A 645 3.50 -13.13 1.65
CA VAL A 645 2.49 -12.08 1.83
C VAL A 645 1.12 -12.66 1.50
N ALA A 646 0.14 -12.44 2.38
CA ALA A 646 -1.23 -12.90 2.24
C ALA A 646 -1.98 -12.13 1.14
N ASN A 647 -3.02 -12.76 0.59
CA ASN A 647 -3.85 -12.20 -0.48
C ASN A 647 -4.80 -11.15 0.10
N VAL A 648 -4.34 -9.91 0.12
CA VAL A 648 -5.09 -8.73 0.56
C VAL A 648 -5.40 -7.89 -0.69
N PRO A 649 -6.68 -7.64 -1.04
CA PRO A 649 -7.04 -6.97 -2.29
C PRO A 649 -6.31 -5.64 -2.53
N ALA A 650 -6.26 -4.77 -1.52
CA ALA A 650 -5.57 -3.48 -1.63
C ALA A 650 -4.07 -3.62 -1.96
N ILE A 651 -3.39 -4.65 -1.42
CA ILE A 651 -1.98 -4.91 -1.69
C ILE A 651 -1.82 -5.56 -3.07
N GLU A 652 -2.71 -6.48 -3.45
CA GLU A 652 -2.68 -7.14 -4.76
C GLU A 652 -2.85 -6.14 -5.91
N ASP A 653 -3.81 -5.21 -5.78
CA ASP A 653 -4.07 -4.15 -6.76
C ASP A 653 -2.83 -3.26 -6.92
N GLU A 654 -2.20 -2.86 -5.82
CA GLU A 654 -1.01 -1.99 -5.87
C GLU A 654 0.23 -2.73 -6.41
N ILE A 655 0.41 -4.01 -6.08
CA ILE A 655 1.42 -4.87 -6.72
C ILE A 655 1.20 -4.93 -8.23
N GLU A 656 -0.04 -5.11 -8.68
CA GLU A 656 -0.34 -5.16 -10.10
C GLU A 656 0.02 -3.83 -10.78
N LEU A 657 -0.36 -2.69 -10.18
CA LEU A 657 -0.05 -1.37 -10.71
C LEU A 657 1.46 -1.11 -10.79
N ALA A 658 2.22 -1.43 -9.75
CA ALA A 658 3.68 -1.29 -9.72
C ALA A 658 4.35 -2.10 -10.84
N ILE A 659 3.97 -3.37 -11.00
CA ILE A 659 4.54 -4.23 -12.05
C ILE A 659 4.17 -3.70 -13.43
N ARG A 660 2.92 -3.27 -13.64
CA ARG A 660 2.45 -2.73 -14.93
C ARG A 660 3.22 -1.47 -15.32
N GLU A 661 3.59 -0.63 -14.36
CA GLU A 661 4.38 0.57 -14.59
C GLU A 661 5.76 0.22 -15.16
N ALA A 662 6.54 -0.63 -14.48
CA ALA A 662 7.83 -1.11 -14.99
C ALA A 662 7.71 -1.90 -16.30
N ALA A 663 6.64 -2.69 -16.48
CA ALA A 663 6.41 -3.49 -17.68
C ALA A 663 6.11 -2.65 -18.93
N ARG A 664 5.59 -1.42 -18.79
CA ARG A 664 5.38 -0.48 -19.92
C ARG A 664 6.71 -0.02 -20.52
N GLU A 665 7.74 0.19 -19.69
CA GLU A 665 9.08 0.52 -20.17
C GLU A 665 9.70 -0.68 -20.90
N LEU A 666 9.60 -1.89 -20.32
CA LEU A 666 10.04 -3.12 -20.98
C LEU A 666 9.37 -3.28 -22.35
N LYS A 667 8.06 -3.06 -22.45
CA LYS A 667 7.33 -3.13 -23.71
C LYS A 667 7.90 -2.17 -24.76
N SER A 668 8.24 -0.96 -24.34
CA SER A 668 8.81 0.07 -25.23
C SER A 668 10.19 -0.36 -25.74
N PHE A 669 11.05 -0.88 -24.86
CA PHE A 669 12.35 -1.45 -25.20
C PHE A 669 12.23 -2.62 -26.19
N LEU A 670 11.38 -3.62 -25.88
CA LEU A 670 11.16 -4.78 -26.75
C LEU A 670 10.57 -4.42 -28.11
N SER A 671 9.69 -3.42 -28.14
CA SER A 671 9.11 -2.91 -29.38
C SER A 671 10.16 -2.23 -30.26
N LYS A 672 11.03 -1.41 -29.65
CA LYS A 672 12.18 -0.81 -30.35
C LYS A 672 13.10 -1.91 -30.91
N ARG A 673 13.49 -2.88 -30.09
CA ARG A 673 14.36 -4.01 -30.51
C ARG A 673 13.76 -4.80 -31.69
N ARG A 674 12.48 -5.20 -31.59
CA ARG A 674 11.78 -5.92 -32.67
C ARG A 674 11.66 -5.10 -33.96
N SER A 675 11.44 -3.80 -33.84
CA SER A 675 11.40 -2.89 -35.00
C SER A 675 12.76 -2.87 -35.72
N MET A 676 13.85 -2.74 -34.95
CA MET A 676 15.21 -2.73 -35.49
C MET A 676 15.60 -4.06 -36.13
N GLU A 677 15.27 -5.19 -35.50
CA GLU A 677 15.49 -6.51 -36.10
C GLU A 677 14.73 -6.71 -37.41
N LYS A 678 13.48 -6.25 -37.49
CA LYS A 678 12.69 -6.30 -38.73
C LYS A 678 13.29 -5.42 -39.82
N ARG A 679 13.74 -4.21 -39.47
CA ARG A 679 14.44 -3.31 -40.39
C ARG A 679 15.71 -3.95 -40.94
N ARG A 680 16.57 -4.49 -40.07
CA ARG A 680 17.80 -5.19 -40.48
C ARG A 680 17.51 -6.40 -41.38
N LYS A 681 16.49 -7.20 -41.06
CA LYS A 681 16.05 -8.31 -41.93
C LYS A 681 15.58 -7.82 -43.29
N LYS A 682 14.79 -6.74 -43.34
CA LYS A 682 14.32 -6.13 -44.59
C LYS A 682 15.50 -5.62 -45.42
N GLN A 683 16.43 -4.88 -44.82
CA GLN A 683 17.64 -4.39 -45.49
C GLN A 683 18.48 -5.53 -46.06
N ASN A 684 18.73 -6.60 -45.29
CA ASN A 684 19.48 -7.76 -45.77
C ASN A 684 18.81 -8.43 -46.98
N VAL A 685 17.48 -8.53 -46.99
CA VAL A 685 16.73 -9.10 -48.11
C VAL A 685 16.78 -8.17 -49.33
N LEU A 686 16.63 -6.86 -49.14
CA LEU A 686 16.72 -5.87 -50.22
C LEU A 686 18.10 -5.83 -50.86
N GLY A 687 19.17 -5.84 -50.05
CA GLY A 687 20.55 -5.90 -50.54
C GLY A 687 20.89 -7.18 -51.31
N GLN A 688 20.10 -8.25 -51.18
CA GLN A 688 20.22 -9.45 -52.01
C GLN A 688 19.41 -9.36 -53.31
N ILE A 689 18.18 -8.83 -53.24
CA ILE A 689 17.23 -8.87 -54.36
C ILE A 689 17.43 -7.70 -55.34
N LEU A 690 17.69 -6.49 -54.85
CA LEU A 690 17.75 -5.30 -55.70
C LEU A 690 18.91 -5.31 -56.71
N PRO A 691 20.14 -5.72 -56.36
CA PRO A 691 21.21 -5.86 -57.35
C PRO A 691 20.84 -6.85 -58.47
N GLU A 692 20.25 -8.00 -58.13
CA GLU A 692 19.84 -9.00 -59.12
C GLU A 692 18.72 -8.45 -60.05
N MET A 693 17.81 -7.65 -59.50
CA MET A 693 16.79 -6.98 -60.31
C MET A 693 17.37 -5.89 -61.21
N ALA A 694 18.30 -5.09 -60.71
CA ALA A 694 18.96 -4.02 -61.44
C ALA A 694 19.73 -4.57 -62.65
N GLU A 695 20.55 -5.60 -62.44
CA GLU A 695 21.27 -6.32 -63.50
C GLU A 695 20.30 -6.85 -64.58
N LYS A 696 19.22 -7.51 -64.17
CA LYS A 696 18.23 -8.09 -65.10
C LYS A 696 17.47 -7.03 -65.89
N VAL A 697 17.12 -5.91 -65.26
CA VAL A 697 16.42 -4.80 -65.94
C VAL A 697 17.35 -4.11 -66.93
N ALA A 698 18.61 -3.88 -66.57
CA ALA A 698 19.64 -3.36 -67.47
C ALA A 698 19.84 -4.27 -68.68
N GLU A 699 19.99 -5.58 -68.45
CA GLU A 699 20.14 -6.61 -69.50
C GLU A 699 18.96 -6.63 -70.48
N VAL A 700 17.73 -6.53 -69.97
CA VAL A 700 16.50 -6.59 -70.80
C VAL A 700 16.25 -5.29 -71.55
N THR A 701 16.63 -4.14 -70.99
CA THR A 701 16.36 -2.82 -71.57
C THR A 701 17.50 -2.24 -72.39
N ASP A 702 18.68 -2.87 -72.36
CA ASP A 702 19.92 -2.43 -73.02
C ASP A 702 20.32 -1.00 -72.56
N ARG A 703 20.21 -0.76 -71.25
CA ARG A 703 20.51 0.50 -70.55
C ARG A 703 21.50 0.26 -69.42
N GLU A 704 22.07 1.33 -68.89
CA GLU A 704 22.90 1.30 -67.68
C GLU A 704 22.11 0.77 -66.48
N GLU A 705 22.84 0.14 -65.55
CA GLU A 705 22.27 -0.41 -64.33
C GLU A 705 21.71 0.73 -63.46
N PRO A 706 20.45 0.63 -63.01
CA PRO A 706 19.87 1.66 -62.15
C PRO A 706 20.56 1.65 -60.79
N ASP A 707 20.75 2.83 -60.24
CA ASP A 707 21.20 2.98 -58.86
C ASP A 707 20.16 2.39 -57.89
N ILE A 708 20.63 1.49 -57.04
CA ILE A 708 19.82 0.75 -56.09
C ILE A 708 19.83 1.38 -54.70
N ASP A 709 20.79 2.23 -54.37
CA ASP A 709 21.01 2.71 -53.02
C ASP A 709 19.97 3.78 -52.63
N ASP A 710 19.67 4.70 -53.54
CA ASP A 710 18.51 5.60 -53.45
C ASP A 710 17.19 4.80 -53.27
N ALA A 711 17.00 3.76 -54.09
CA ALA A 711 15.82 2.91 -53.99
C ALA A 711 15.74 2.19 -52.64
N ILE A 712 16.87 1.74 -52.08
CA ILE A 712 16.95 1.13 -50.74
C ILE A 712 16.56 2.16 -49.69
N ALA A 713 17.13 3.36 -49.73
CA ALA A 713 16.86 4.42 -48.76
C ALA A 713 15.38 4.82 -48.75
N ARG A 714 14.79 5.00 -49.93
CA ARG A 714 13.34 5.27 -50.12
C ARG A 714 12.46 4.13 -49.62
N ILE A 715 12.78 2.88 -49.93
CA ILE A 715 11.99 1.71 -49.47
C ILE A 715 12.08 1.56 -47.94
N MET A 716 13.21 1.95 -47.34
CA MET A 716 13.48 1.83 -45.90
C MET A 716 13.01 3.05 -45.08
N ASN A 717 12.63 4.14 -45.76
CA ASN A 717 12.36 5.46 -45.18
C ASN A 717 13.55 5.92 -44.31
N ASN A 718 14.74 5.85 -44.88
CA ASN A 718 16.01 6.20 -44.26
C ASN A 718 16.44 7.61 -44.68
N VAL A 719 17.36 8.20 -43.93
CA VAL A 719 18.12 9.36 -44.42
C VAL A 719 19.19 8.84 -45.38
N LEU A 720 19.18 9.34 -46.61
CA LEU A 720 20.19 9.08 -47.62
C LEU A 720 21.20 10.20 -47.60
N VAL A 721 22.49 9.86 -47.57
CA VAL A 721 23.58 10.82 -47.70
C VAL A 721 24.45 10.39 -48.88
N GLU A 722 24.44 11.22 -49.92
CA GLU A 722 25.13 10.98 -51.19
C GLU A 722 26.21 12.03 -51.42
N ARG A 723 27.43 11.61 -51.75
CA ARG A 723 28.47 12.51 -52.23
C ARG A 723 28.57 12.44 -53.75
N HIS A 724 28.52 13.59 -54.41
CA HIS A 724 28.81 13.75 -55.83
C HIS A 724 30.02 14.66 -56.04
N CYS A 725 30.89 14.28 -56.98
CA CYS A 725 32.07 15.06 -57.35
C CYS A 725 32.04 15.41 -58.86
N GLU A 726 32.04 16.69 -59.21
CA GLU A 726 32.10 17.19 -60.59
C GLU A 726 33.40 17.96 -60.87
N ALA A 727 34.09 17.66 -61.98
CA ALA A 727 35.30 18.38 -62.36
C ALA A 727 34.98 19.78 -62.90
N ASN A 728 35.55 20.83 -62.30
CA ASN A 728 35.27 22.24 -62.64
C ASN A 728 36.43 22.95 -63.40
N GLY A 729 37.39 22.19 -63.93
CA GLY A 729 38.45 22.67 -64.84
C GLY A 729 39.71 23.18 -64.15
N ASP A 730 39.59 23.75 -62.94
CA ASP A 730 40.70 24.14 -62.07
C ASP A 730 40.69 23.37 -60.71
N GLY A 731 39.78 22.39 -60.55
CA GLY A 731 39.58 21.52 -59.37
C GLY A 731 38.32 20.64 -59.49
N GLN A 732 37.81 20.16 -58.34
CA GLN A 732 36.59 19.37 -58.19
C GLN A 732 35.59 20.09 -57.29
N ALA A 733 34.35 20.24 -57.75
CA ALA A 733 33.22 20.66 -56.93
C ALA A 733 32.60 19.41 -56.27
N VAL A 734 32.45 19.45 -54.95
CA VAL A 734 31.90 18.35 -54.15
C VAL A 734 30.58 18.81 -53.55
N SER A 735 29.53 18.02 -53.76
CA SER A 735 28.22 18.21 -53.14
C SER A 735 27.82 16.96 -52.35
N VAL A 736 27.61 17.11 -51.05
CA VAL A 736 27.01 16.10 -50.18
C VAL A 736 25.53 16.41 -50.02
N VAL A 737 24.67 15.59 -50.61
CA VAL A 737 23.21 15.70 -50.57
C VAL A 737 22.69 14.81 -49.44
N VAL A 738 21.89 15.40 -48.55
CA VAL A 738 21.22 14.71 -47.45
C VAL A 738 19.72 14.71 -47.73
N GLU A 739 19.16 13.57 -48.12
CA GLU A 739 17.72 13.41 -48.35
C GLU A 739 17.05 12.69 -47.17
N ASN A 740 16.01 13.27 -46.58
CA ASN A 740 15.29 12.66 -45.47
C ASN A 740 13.99 11.97 -45.93
N HIS A 741 14.06 10.67 -46.23
CA HIS A 741 12.88 9.85 -46.57
C HIS A 741 12.07 9.39 -45.36
N SER A 742 12.40 9.86 -44.15
CA SER A 742 11.67 9.52 -42.93
C SER A 742 10.45 10.44 -42.73
N SER A 743 9.52 10.01 -41.86
CA SER A 743 8.32 10.79 -41.51
C SER A 743 8.55 11.83 -40.41
N THR A 744 9.80 12.07 -40.02
CA THR A 744 10.21 12.98 -38.94
C THR A 744 11.37 13.84 -39.38
N ASN A 745 11.52 15.01 -38.76
CA ASN A 745 12.71 15.84 -38.99
C ASN A 745 13.92 15.15 -38.36
N GLU A 746 15.07 15.18 -39.04
CA GLU A 746 16.30 14.54 -38.60
C GLU A 746 17.43 15.59 -38.54
N SER A 747 18.17 15.58 -37.43
CA SER A 747 19.34 16.43 -37.23
C SER A 747 20.59 15.54 -37.32
N LEU A 748 21.51 15.89 -38.20
CA LEU A 748 22.69 15.08 -38.49
C LEU A 748 23.97 15.87 -38.21
N GLU A 749 25.04 15.14 -37.97
CA GLU A 749 26.40 15.67 -38.00
C GLU A 749 27.12 14.98 -39.16
N VAL A 750 27.38 15.72 -40.24
CA VAL A 750 28.03 15.23 -41.45
C VAL A 750 29.46 15.74 -41.47
N THR A 751 30.43 14.84 -41.54
CA THR A 751 31.85 15.16 -41.64
C THR A 751 32.45 14.50 -42.87
N ASP A 752 32.88 15.30 -43.84
CA ASP A 752 33.62 14.82 -45.00
C ASP A 752 35.11 15.07 -44.77
N ILE A 753 35.91 14.01 -44.74
CA ILE A 753 37.35 14.03 -44.49
C ILE A 753 38.05 14.04 -45.84
N VAL A 754 38.83 15.09 -46.10
CA VAL A 754 39.38 15.40 -47.43
C VAL A 754 40.90 15.55 -47.35
N SER A 755 41.64 14.93 -48.27
CA SER A 755 43.11 14.99 -48.25
C SER A 755 43.73 16.29 -48.79
N ALA A 756 42.91 17.28 -49.17
CA ALA A 756 43.32 18.55 -49.76
C ALA A 756 42.47 19.70 -49.21
N GLU A 757 43.02 20.93 -49.26
CA GLU A 757 42.40 22.10 -48.64
C GLU A 757 41.07 22.48 -49.33
N PRO A 758 39.93 22.42 -48.61
CA PRO A 758 38.63 22.76 -49.15
C PRO A 758 38.45 24.28 -49.26
N ARG A 759 37.78 24.72 -50.32
CA ARG A 759 37.47 26.11 -50.66
C ARG A 759 35.96 26.24 -50.88
N ASP A 760 35.46 27.48 -50.90
CA ASP A 760 34.06 27.78 -51.25
C ASP A 760 33.01 26.93 -50.50
N LEU A 761 33.25 26.77 -49.19
CA LEU A 761 32.38 26.03 -48.27
C LEU A 761 30.98 26.66 -48.19
N SER A 762 29.94 25.82 -48.22
CA SER A 762 28.55 26.23 -48.03
C SER A 762 28.26 26.77 -46.62
N ASP A 763 27.17 27.53 -46.48
CA ASP A 763 26.78 28.13 -45.19
C ASP A 763 26.59 27.06 -44.09
N GLY A 764 27.21 27.31 -42.92
CA GLY A 764 27.18 26.39 -41.77
C GLY A 764 28.31 25.35 -41.73
N ALA A 765 29.16 25.28 -42.75
CA ALA A 765 30.34 24.43 -42.76
C ALA A 765 31.46 24.93 -41.83
N THR A 766 32.18 24.01 -41.18
CA THR A 766 33.44 24.31 -40.50
C THR A 766 34.52 23.34 -40.98
N ALA A 767 35.65 23.87 -41.46
CA ALA A 767 36.80 23.06 -41.88
C ALA A 767 37.95 23.14 -40.87
N VAL A 768 38.48 21.99 -40.45
CA VAL A 768 39.61 21.90 -39.51
C VAL A 768 40.69 20.97 -40.07
N GLU A 769 41.93 21.43 -40.12
CA GLU A 769 43.08 20.61 -40.54
C GLU A 769 43.65 19.81 -39.36
N MET A 770 43.82 18.50 -39.53
CA MET A 770 44.48 17.61 -38.56
C MET A 770 45.33 16.58 -39.31
N ASP A 771 46.62 16.49 -38.96
CA ASP A 771 47.56 15.50 -39.50
C ASP A 771 47.66 15.43 -41.05
N GLY A 772 47.40 16.55 -41.74
CA GLY A 772 47.46 16.64 -43.20
C GLY A 772 46.15 16.29 -43.93
N GLU A 773 45.06 16.04 -43.20
CA GLU A 773 43.69 15.87 -43.71
C GLU A 773 42.79 17.00 -43.19
N TRP A 774 41.74 17.32 -43.95
CA TRP A 774 40.78 18.37 -43.65
C TRP A 774 39.43 17.77 -43.30
N PHE A 775 38.90 18.12 -42.13
CA PHE A 775 37.60 17.67 -41.65
C PHE A 775 36.58 18.78 -41.94
N VAL A 776 35.74 18.59 -42.96
CA VAL A 776 34.67 19.51 -43.30
C VAL A 776 33.40 19.04 -42.63
N LYS A 777 32.93 19.80 -41.64
CA LYS A 777 31.81 19.44 -40.78
C LYS A 777 30.60 20.34 -41.01
N TRP A 778 29.42 19.73 -41.10
CA TRP A 778 28.11 20.38 -41.10
C TRP A 778 27.19 19.74 -40.05
N GLU A 779 26.23 20.53 -39.57
CA GLU A 779 25.17 20.06 -38.67
C GLU A 779 23.78 20.38 -39.27
N PRO A 780 23.38 19.72 -40.39
CA PRO A 780 22.12 20.03 -41.05
C PRO A 780 20.92 19.51 -40.24
N GLU A 781 19.85 20.31 -40.21
CA GLU A 781 18.51 19.88 -39.80
C GLU A 781 17.64 19.74 -41.05
N VAL A 782 17.26 18.50 -41.38
CA VAL A 782 16.50 18.19 -42.61
C VAL A 782 15.07 17.80 -42.24
N SER A 783 14.09 18.53 -42.77
CA SER A 783 12.68 18.23 -42.53
C SER A 783 12.27 16.91 -43.18
N SER A 784 11.16 16.31 -42.72
CA SER A 784 10.61 15.11 -43.34
C SER A 784 10.29 15.35 -44.82
N GLU A 785 10.72 14.41 -45.69
CA GLU A 785 10.58 14.48 -47.16
C GLU A 785 11.28 15.68 -47.83
N ASP A 786 12.24 16.30 -47.13
CA ASP A 786 13.07 17.40 -47.65
C ASP A 786 14.53 16.95 -47.86
N GLU A 787 15.30 17.79 -48.54
CA GLU A 787 16.73 17.59 -48.81
C GLU A 787 17.57 18.80 -48.37
N ALA A 788 18.83 18.55 -48.01
CA ALA A 788 19.84 19.58 -47.79
C ALA A 788 21.08 19.29 -48.64
N VAL A 789 21.61 20.33 -49.28
CA VAL A 789 22.81 20.22 -50.14
C VAL A 789 23.96 20.95 -49.46
N LEU A 790 25.07 20.26 -49.25
CA LEU A 790 26.27 20.74 -48.59
C LEU A 790 27.41 20.76 -49.62
N GLU A 791 28.04 21.89 -49.86
CA GLU A 791 28.93 22.06 -51.00
C GLU A 791 30.30 22.63 -50.59
N TYR A 792 31.35 22.23 -51.30
CA TYR A 792 32.69 22.82 -51.25
C TYR A 792 33.49 22.48 -52.52
N GLU A 793 34.61 23.16 -52.75
CA GLU A 793 35.52 22.90 -53.86
C GLU A 793 36.91 22.44 -53.36
N VAL A 794 37.59 21.59 -54.11
CA VAL A 794 38.93 21.07 -53.76
C VAL A 794 39.79 20.89 -55.02
N ASP A 795 41.12 20.81 -54.88
CA ASP A 795 42.01 20.55 -56.01
C ASP A 795 41.83 19.14 -56.60
N ASP A 796 42.12 18.99 -57.89
CA ASP A 796 42.14 17.68 -58.57
C ASP A 796 43.15 16.74 -57.88
N ASP A 797 42.72 15.49 -57.60
CA ASP A 797 43.43 14.41 -56.88
C ASP A 797 43.16 14.28 -55.36
N ALA A 798 42.08 14.88 -54.83
CA ALA A 798 41.67 14.70 -53.44
C ALA A 798 41.09 13.29 -53.16
N ALA A 799 41.39 12.74 -51.98
CA ALA A 799 40.73 11.56 -51.42
C ALA A 799 39.69 11.98 -50.38
N PHE A 800 38.60 11.21 -50.28
CA PHE A 800 37.43 11.54 -49.46
C PHE A 800 37.03 10.36 -48.56
N ASP A 801 36.58 10.63 -47.34
CA ASP A 801 35.97 9.67 -46.41
C ASP A 801 34.83 10.36 -45.64
N LEU A 802 33.61 9.82 -45.75
CA LEU A 802 32.39 10.47 -45.25
C LEU A 802 31.91 9.79 -43.96
N ASP A 803 31.92 10.53 -42.84
CA ASP A 803 31.41 10.11 -41.54
C ASP A 803 30.13 10.86 -41.19
N VAL A 804 29.07 10.11 -40.83
CA VAL A 804 27.76 10.69 -40.50
C VAL A 804 27.31 10.18 -39.13
N LYS A 805 26.97 11.13 -38.25
CA LYS A 805 26.48 10.90 -36.89
C LYS A 805 25.12 11.58 -36.66
N GLY A 806 24.49 11.29 -35.53
CA GLY A 806 23.18 11.86 -35.15
C GLY A 806 21.97 10.98 -35.52
N VAL A 807 22.12 10.07 -36.49
CA VAL A 807 21.09 9.12 -36.89
C VAL A 807 21.51 7.68 -36.58
N GLU A 808 20.59 6.86 -36.08
CA GLU A 808 20.85 5.43 -35.83
C GLU A 808 21.25 4.75 -37.16
N SER A 809 22.36 4.00 -37.18
CA SER A 809 22.93 3.41 -38.42
C SER A 809 21.96 2.57 -39.26
N ALA A 810 20.94 1.96 -38.65
CA ALA A 810 19.92 1.21 -39.40
C ALA A 810 18.90 2.11 -40.13
N LYS A 811 18.89 3.42 -39.85
CA LYS A 811 18.06 4.45 -40.49
C LYS A 811 18.86 5.34 -41.45
N LEU A 812 20.14 5.06 -41.65
CA LEU A 812 21.04 5.83 -42.48
C LEU A 812 21.53 4.97 -43.65
N THR A 813 21.55 5.55 -44.84
CA THR A 813 22.18 5.00 -46.04
C THR A 813 23.23 6.00 -46.49
N VAL A 814 24.50 5.58 -46.63
CA VAL A 814 25.60 6.45 -47.06
C VAL A 814 26.17 5.88 -48.35
N THR A 815 26.34 6.74 -49.34
CA THR A 815 26.79 6.38 -50.69
C THR A 815 27.78 7.40 -51.25
N ASP A 816 28.76 6.87 -51.97
CA ASP A 816 29.80 7.64 -52.64
C ASP A 816 29.65 7.44 -54.16
N GLN A 817 29.41 8.52 -54.92
CA GLN A 817 29.19 8.47 -56.37
C GLN A 817 30.18 9.31 -57.19
#